data_AF-A0A925BK66-F1
#
_entry.id   AF-A0A925BK66-F1
#
_cell.length_a   1.000
_cell.length_b   1.000
_cell.length_c   1.000
_cell.angle_alpha   90.00
_cell.angle_beta   90.00
_cell.angle_gamma   90.00
#
_symmetry.space_group_name_H-M   'P 1'
#
loop_
_entity.id
_entity.type
_entity.pdbx_description
1 polymer ?
#
loop_
_entity_poly.entity_id
_entity_poly.type
_entity_poly.pdbx_seq_one_letter_code
_entity_poly.pdbx_strand_id
1 'polypeptide(L)'
;MSIRVKCDSCFKSFAVSDEKAGKRVRCPGCKEVLTVPSDDEEPEPAPRPRKASGQKKKKAAKSQAPWLLIGIGGGVLVVAIVVGFLLMGGENKPADVAQPAPPNGAAPAMPNANAVTPAVPIVPGTPTANAPTTPSTAAPVVSAPTEVAWAVKADPLPQPIEWPESWKGKVDIFGSASDALFPTSPSPMMADVESGSELKNAQVWNLVTGQKVSAFKGKTGPMSAPERRLSPDGKYLLGKAVDKENNTKVDLWSLETSQLVRQIPADAAGMNLAFADFLPGDRIVTITTGKQGDKKASHRLRVFDLKSGEQLLQSGDDNLLEPRNADFSPGRRYLASYSRAVRGDLVIYDTQTCQLVAKKLMSGKGADSVEGVGFSPLGDKIAVAMGGYNVSRLVVLDAATGNEVQEHRYPVSFRSLAPGLLYTGPTIDWFPDGSALLLNGTTAIDLVSGRVVWTLFTTPDEYSLDNTNRRLPVPGGFLMISGKLNKAKFTLLPFDAKSLSLAQSLATDNSLEALIKPSQKVSLEVKVDKLLFGTTEETQKGLEGTYREILEAAGFEVADAQSVVFKVEYAEAAGGKFEQFGRSPIGGGAGQSVVGTKGQVKLEWATDQKVSLWKHAFEFAPRTISVKGEFTVEAARKSMFEQLQSFAFSQPLPYYLSTDKKTWLPVSVTVVRE
;
A
#
# COMPACT_ATOMS: atom_id res chain seq x y z
N MET A 1 -19.62 16.85 -21.14
CA MET A 1 -18.59 16.44 -20.15
C MET A 1 -17.88 17.70 -19.68
N SER A 2 -16.64 17.61 -19.18
CA SER A 2 -15.83 18.80 -18.89
C SER A 2 -14.34 18.50 -19.05
N ILE A 3 -13.65 19.29 -19.85
CA ILE A 3 -12.20 19.23 -20.02
C ILE A 3 -11.54 19.80 -18.75
N ARG A 4 -10.58 19.07 -18.16
CA ARG A 4 -9.71 19.62 -17.11
C ARG A 4 -8.54 20.35 -17.76
N VAL A 5 -8.22 21.53 -17.24
CA VAL A 5 -7.08 22.34 -17.68
C VAL A 5 -6.25 22.72 -16.48
N LYS A 6 -4.94 22.48 -16.55
CA LYS A 6 -3.95 22.95 -15.57
C LYS A 6 -3.44 24.31 -16.03
N CYS A 7 -3.32 25.28 -15.13
CA CYS A 7 -2.72 26.57 -15.47
C CYS A 7 -1.21 26.53 -15.29
N ASP A 8 -0.43 26.75 -16.35
CA ASP A 8 1.04 26.65 -16.31
C ASP A 8 1.70 27.68 -15.39
N SER A 9 1.04 28.81 -15.13
CA SER A 9 1.58 29.92 -14.32
C SER A 9 1.30 29.82 -12.82
N CYS A 10 0.34 28.98 -12.39
CA CYS A 10 -0.01 28.81 -10.97
C CYS A 10 -0.37 27.37 -10.57
N PHE A 11 -0.19 26.42 -11.48
CA PHE A 11 -0.45 24.98 -11.39
C PHE A 11 -1.85 24.54 -10.96
N LYS A 12 -2.77 25.48 -10.69
CA LYS A 12 -4.16 25.22 -10.33
C LYS A 12 -4.91 24.57 -11.50
N SER A 13 -5.37 23.35 -11.27
CA SER A 13 -6.30 22.64 -12.16
C SER A 13 -7.72 23.15 -11.99
N PHE A 14 -8.45 23.30 -13.09
CA PHE A 14 -9.87 23.68 -13.11
C PHE A 14 -10.60 23.02 -14.28
N ALA A 15 -11.93 22.87 -14.16
CA ALA A 15 -12.76 22.29 -15.22
C ALA A 15 -13.39 23.38 -16.10
N VAL A 16 -13.54 23.09 -17.38
CA VAL A 16 -14.28 23.89 -18.36
C VAL A 16 -15.24 23.00 -19.16
N SER A 17 -16.33 23.56 -19.68
CA SER A 17 -17.22 22.83 -20.60
C SER A 17 -16.48 22.42 -21.88
N ASP A 18 -16.81 21.25 -22.44
CA ASP A 18 -16.25 20.77 -23.72
C ASP A 18 -16.44 21.78 -24.86
N GLU A 19 -17.47 22.63 -24.79
CA GLU A 19 -17.64 23.79 -25.70
C GLU A 19 -16.46 24.77 -25.71
N LYS A 20 -15.50 24.64 -24.78
CA LYS A 20 -14.29 25.44 -24.68
C LYS A 20 -13.06 24.78 -25.31
N ALA A 21 -13.15 23.54 -25.81
CA ALA A 21 -12.07 22.89 -26.57
C ALA A 21 -11.50 23.84 -27.65
N GLY A 22 -10.16 23.93 -27.74
CA GLY A 22 -9.44 24.82 -28.66
C GLY A 22 -9.64 26.34 -28.43
N LYS A 23 -10.35 26.76 -27.38
CA LYS A 23 -10.65 28.18 -27.08
C LYS A 23 -9.81 28.68 -25.91
N ARG A 24 -9.58 29.99 -25.89
CA ARG A 24 -8.91 30.64 -24.75
C ARG A 24 -9.87 30.84 -23.58
N VAL A 25 -9.42 30.47 -22.39
CA VAL A 25 -10.12 30.61 -21.10
C VAL A 25 -9.23 31.34 -20.10
N ARG A 26 -9.82 31.96 -19.09
CA ARG A 26 -9.11 32.67 -18.02
C ARG A 26 -9.03 31.79 -16.77
N CYS A 27 -7.82 31.63 -16.22
CA CYS A 27 -7.60 30.86 -15.00
C CYS A 27 -8.35 31.47 -13.80
N PRO A 28 -9.11 30.69 -13.01
CA PRO A 28 -9.79 31.16 -11.80
C PRO A 28 -8.84 31.34 -10.59
N GLY A 29 -7.55 31.07 -10.75
CA GLY A 29 -6.49 31.40 -9.78
C GLY A 29 -5.84 32.74 -10.10
N CYS A 30 -4.88 32.74 -11.02
CA CYS A 30 -4.05 33.90 -11.37
C CYS A 30 -4.63 34.89 -12.39
N LYS A 31 -5.80 34.59 -13.01
CA LYS A 31 -6.41 35.36 -14.11
C LYS A 31 -5.64 35.35 -15.45
N GLU A 32 -4.62 34.52 -15.58
CA GLU A 32 -3.89 34.29 -16.84
C GLU A 32 -4.80 33.66 -17.92
N VAL A 33 -4.48 33.85 -19.20
CA VAL A 33 -5.29 33.40 -20.34
C VAL A 33 -4.59 32.28 -21.10
N LEU A 34 -5.15 31.08 -21.03
CA LEU A 34 -4.60 29.85 -21.61
C LEU A 34 -5.60 29.18 -22.57
N THR A 35 -5.09 28.38 -23.51
CA THR A 35 -5.91 27.63 -24.46
C THR A 35 -6.30 26.26 -23.86
N VAL A 36 -7.57 25.88 -24.01
CA VAL A 36 -8.06 24.55 -23.63
C VAL A 36 -7.64 23.54 -24.69
N PRO A 37 -7.07 22.36 -24.34
CA PRO A 37 -6.80 21.29 -25.29
C PRO A 37 -8.04 20.84 -26.10
N SER A 38 -7.80 20.20 -27.23
CA SER A 38 -8.81 19.58 -28.08
C SER A 38 -8.21 18.30 -28.69
N ASP A 39 -8.97 17.22 -28.71
CA ASP A 39 -8.48 15.90 -29.15
C ASP A 39 -8.35 15.75 -30.69
N ASP A 40 -8.72 16.80 -31.44
CA ASP A 40 -8.74 16.85 -32.91
C ASP A 40 -7.49 17.57 -33.49
N GLU A 41 -6.36 16.88 -33.61
CA GLU A 41 -5.23 17.29 -34.48
C GLU A 41 -4.89 16.19 -35.50
N GLU A 42 -5.60 16.17 -36.63
CA GLU A 42 -5.05 15.60 -37.87
C GLU A 42 -4.03 16.58 -38.48
N PRO A 43 -2.88 16.10 -39.02
CA PRO A 43 -1.85 16.99 -39.57
C PRO A 43 -2.33 17.70 -40.85
N GLU A 44 -2.16 19.03 -40.92
CA GLU A 44 -2.66 19.85 -42.04
C GLU A 44 -2.12 19.43 -43.42
N PRO A 45 -2.98 19.19 -44.42
CA PRO A 45 -2.57 19.04 -45.82
C PRO A 45 -2.26 20.40 -46.47
N ALA A 46 -1.19 20.45 -47.27
CA ALA A 46 -0.66 21.69 -47.86
C ALA A 46 -1.69 22.48 -48.71
N PRO A 47 -1.68 23.83 -48.65
CA PRO A 47 -2.76 24.67 -49.18
C PRO A 47 -2.83 24.70 -50.72
N ARG A 48 -4.05 24.69 -51.26
CA ARG A 48 -4.36 24.96 -52.69
C ARG A 48 -5.52 25.97 -52.83
N PRO A 49 -5.63 26.71 -53.95
CA PRO A 49 -6.31 28.01 -53.97
C PRO A 49 -7.85 27.99 -54.08
N ARG A 50 -8.45 29.12 -53.69
CA ARG A 50 -9.91 29.37 -53.54
C ARG A 50 -10.72 29.41 -54.86
N LYS A 51 -11.95 28.86 -54.84
CA LYS A 51 -13.26 29.36 -55.40
C LYS A 51 -14.28 28.20 -55.38
N ALA A 52 -15.62 28.37 -55.31
CA ALA A 52 -16.49 29.46 -54.84
C ALA A 52 -17.98 28.98 -54.69
N SER A 53 -18.79 29.70 -53.90
CA SER A 53 -20.27 29.83 -53.95
C SER A 53 -21.23 28.64 -53.71
N GLY A 54 -22.29 28.89 -52.90
CA GLY A 54 -23.57 28.14 -52.85
C GLY A 54 -23.62 26.95 -51.86
N GLN A 55 -24.75 26.58 -51.22
CA GLN A 55 -26.09 27.19 -51.10
C GLN A 55 -26.72 26.91 -49.69
N LYS A 56 -27.87 27.52 -49.35
CA LYS A 56 -28.63 27.32 -48.08
C LYS A 56 -29.82 26.35 -48.23
N LYS A 57 -30.13 25.55 -47.20
CA LYS A 57 -31.46 25.01 -46.74
C LYS A 57 -31.25 23.92 -45.67
N LYS A 58 -32.19 23.51 -44.79
CA LYS A 58 -33.27 24.19 -44.02
C LYS A 58 -33.70 23.23 -42.86
N LYS A 59 -34.45 23.69 -41.84
CA LYS A 59 -34.86 22.89 -40.64
C LYS A 59 -36.24 22.21 -40.74
N ALA A 60 -36.40 21.06 -40.07
CA ALA A 60 -37.60 20.50 -39.40
C ALA A 60 -37.10 19.50 -38.31
N ALA A 61 -37.64 19.27 -37.10
CA ALA A 61 -39.00 19.32 -36.48
C ALA A 61 -39.85 18.04 -36.70
N LYS A 62 -40.66 17.49 -35.77
CA LYS A 62 -40.82 17.61 -34.27
C LYS A 62 -42.02 16.73 -33.81
N SER A 63 -41.87 15.76 -32.88
CA SER A 63 -42.99 15.12 -32.11
C SER A 63 -42.51 14.00 -31.15
N GLN A 64 -43.27 13.39 -30.22
CA GLN A 64 -44.20 13.84 -29.15
C GLN A 64 -44.74 12.56 -28.40
N ALA A 65 -44.91 12.57 -27.07
CA ALA A 65 -45.47 11.44 -26.27
C ALA A 65 -46.98 11.64 -25.95
N PRO A 66 -47.74 10.66 -25.36
CA PRO A 66 -47.99 10.69 -23.88
C PRO A 66 -48.52 9.42 -23.10
N TRP A 67 -48.23 9.33 -21.78
CA TRP A 67 -49.11 8.95 -20.60
C TRP A 67 -49.70 7.50 -20.48
N LEU A 68 -50.31 6.97 -19.36
CA LEU A 68 -50.83 7.36 -18.01
C LEU A 68 -50.44 6.31 -16.88
N LEU A 69 -50.28 6.62 -15.57
CA LEU A 69 -51.17 6.51 -14.34
C LEU A 69 -51.86 5.13 -14.06
N ILE A 70 -52.24 4.61 -12.84
CA ILE A 70 -52.37 5.01 -11.39
C ILE A 70 -52.48 3.70 -10.50
N GLY A 71 -52.56 3.54 -9.14
CA GLY A 71 -52.40 4.33 -7.90
C GLY A 71 -53.21 3.82 -6.64
N ILE A 72 -52.75 4.11 -5.39
CA ILE A 72 -53.47 4.17 -4.04
C ILE A 72 -53.61 2.90 -3.11
N GLY A 73 -53.36 3.06 -1.78
CA GLY A 73 -53.71 2.17 -0.62
C GLY A 73 -52.55 1.84 0.37
N GLY A 74 -52.65 1.49 1.68
CA GLY A 74 -53.71 1.59 2.74
C GLY A 74 -54.02 0.27 3.53
N GLY A 75 -54.04 0.11 4.88
CA GLY A 75 -53.55 0.92 6.05
C GLY A 75 -54.05 0.47 7.47
N VAL A 76 -53.16 0.45 8.50
CA VAL A 76 -53.34 0.43 10.01
C VAL A 76 -54.12 -0.71 10.75
N LEU A 77 -53.46 -1.46 11.69
CA LEU A 77 -53.91 -1.70 13.10
C LEU A 77 -52.81 -2.35 14.02
N VAL A 78 -53.15 -2.74 15.27
CA VAL A 78 -52.27 -3.00 16.46
C VAL A 78 -52.76 -4.21 17.31
N VAL A 79 -51.99 -4.63 18.35
CA VAL A 79 -52.31 -5.49 19.55
C VAL A 79 -51.68 -6.91 19.53
N ALA A 80 -51.19 -7.57 20.62
CA ALA A 80 -50.53 -7.23 21.91
C ALA A 80 -50.11 -8.54 22.67
N ILE A 81 -49.70 -8.46 23.96
CA ILE A 81 -49.73 -9.53 25.02
C ILE A 81 -48.62 -10.64 24.95
N VAL A 82 -47.93 -11.08 26.04
CA VAL A 82 -47.66 -10.54 27.40
C VAL A 82 -46.52 -11.32 28.13
N VAL A 83 -45.93 -10.72 29.19
CA VAL A 83 -45.11 -11.20 30.36
C VAL A 83 -44.76 -12.71 30.50
N GLY A 84 -43.58 -13.14 31.01
CA GLY A 84 -42.41 -12.42 31.56
C GLY A 84 -41.79 -13.10 32.81
N PHE A 85 -40.92 -12.40 33.56
CA PHE A 85 -40.14 -12.83 34.77
C PHE A 85 -39.14 -13.99 34.53
N LEU A 86 -37.89 -13.94 35.00
CA LEU A 86 -37.44 -13.69 36.39
C LEU A 86 -36.19 -12.80 36.53
N LEU A 87 -35.91 -12.38 37.77
CA LEU A 87 -34.80 -11.50 38.18
C LEU A 87 -33.78 -12.27 39.04
N MET A 88 -32.50 -11.86 38.96
CA MET A 88 -31.42 -12.11 39.94
C MET A 88 -31.07 -13.60 40.18
N GLY A 89 -29.89 -13.97 40.68
CA GLY A 89 -28.67 -13.21 41.00
C GLY A 89 -27.72 -14.12 41.79
N GLY A 90 -26.40 -13.93 41.71
CA GLY A 90 -25.45 -14.77 42.44
C GLY A 90 -24.00 -14.48 42.09
N GLU A 91 -23.22 -14.08 43.09
CA GLU A 91 -21.77 -13.87 43.00
C GLU A 91 -21.01 -15.16 43.29
N ASN A 92 -19.76 -15.28 42.80
CA ASN A 92 -18.60 -15.49 43.68
C ASN A 92 -17.26 -15.40 42.93
N LYS A 93 -16.20 -15.08 43.68
CA LYS A 93 -14.78 -15.20 43.30
C LYS A 93 -14.07 -16.14 44.32
N PRO A 94 -12.73 -16.19 44.44
CA PRO A 94 -11.85 -17.04 43.64
C PRO A 94 -10.97 -17.95 44.53
N ALA A 95 -10.11 -18.79 43.91
CA ALA A 95 -8.97 -19.39 44.60
C ALA A 95 -7.81 -19.73 43.64
N ASP A 96 -6.58 -19.41 44.06
CA ASP A 96 -5.33 -19.97 43.55
C ASP A 96 -4.83 -21.10 44.48
N VAL A 97 -3.95 -21.98 43.98
CA VAL A 97 -2.76 -22.57 44.67
C VAL A 97 -2.08 -23.58 43.70
N ALA A 98 -0.78 -23.85 43.87
CA ALA A 98 0.09 -24.40 42.82
C ALA A 98 0.69 -25.81 43.08
N GLN A 99 1.00 -26.51 41.97
CA GLN A 99 2.06 -27.55 41.77
C GLN A 99 2.02 -28.85 42.62
N PRO A 100 2.72 -29.96 42.25
CA PRO A 100 3.81 -30.12 41.26
C PRO A 100 3.65 -31.29 40.23
N ALA A 101 4.72 -31.57 39.45
CA ALA A 101 4.96 -32.77 38.62
C ALA A 101 5.67 -33.89 39.45
N PRO A 102 5.96 -35.15 39.00
CA PRO A 102 6.28 -35.68 37.64
C PRO A 102 5.58 -37.06 37.36
N PRO A 103 6.08 -38.08 36.60
CA PRO A 103 7.17 -38.20 35.61
C PRO A 103 6.76 -38.87 34.26
N ASN A 104 7.75 -39.28 33.46
CA ASN A 104 7.64 -39.88 32.11
C ASN A 104 6.75 -41.14 31.99
N GLY A 105 6.09 -41.30 30.83
CA GLY A 105 5.44 -42.53 30.37
C GLY A 105 5.33 -42.57 28.83
N ALA A 106 5.31 -43.76 28.22
CA ALA A 106 5.35 -43.93 26.76
C ALA A 106 3.97 -43.84 26.08
N ALA A 107 3.96 -43.55 24.77
CA ALA A 107 2.74 -43.41 23.97
C ALA A 107 2.13 -44.76 23.54
N PRO A 108 0.79 -44.89 23.53
CA PRO A 108 0.08 -45.99 22.87
C PRO A 108 -0.41 -45.60 21.46
N ALA A 109 -0.41 -46.55 20.52
CA ALA A 109 -1.04 -46.42 19.20
C ALA A 109 -2.12 -47.50 19.03
N MET A 110 -3.27 -47.13 18.45
CA MET A 110 -4.39 -48.01 18.07
C MET A 110 -5.30 -47.30 17.04
N PRO A 111 -6.15 -48.02 16.30
CA PRO A 111 -5.94 -49.36 15.72
C PRO A 111 -6.31 -49.39 14.21
N ASN A 112 -6.04 -50.52 13.55
CA ASN A 112 -6.49 -50.79 12.18
C ASN A 112 -7.58 -51.88 12.18
N ALA A 113 -8.59 -51.79 11.32
CA ALA A 113 -9.69 -52.76 11.24
C ALA A 113 -10.28 -52.89 9.83
N ASN A 114 -10.15 -54.08 9.22
CA ASN A 114 -10.75 -54.46 7.93
C ASN A 114 -11.86 -55.50 8.15
N ALA A 115 -13.05 -55.27 7.58
CA ALA A 115 -14.04 -56.29 7.19
C ALA A 115 -15.25 -55.63 6.49
N VAL A 116 -16.02 -56.25 5.59
CA VAL A 116 -15.85 -57.42 4.68
C VAL A 116 -16.86 -57.19 3.54
N THR A 117 -16.56 -57.62 2.30
CA THR A 117 -17.51 -57.57 1.17
C THR A 117 -17.69 -58.95 0.52
N PRO A 118 -18.93 -59.44 0.30
CA PRO A 118 -19.19 -60.62 -0.54
C PRO A 118 -19.14 -60.28 -2.03
N ALA A 119 -18.92 -61.28 -2.89
CA ALA A 119 -18.77 -61.11 -4.34
C ALA A 119 -19.62 -62.10 -5.16
N VAL A 120 -20.16 -61.63 -6.29
CA VAL A 120 -20.82 -62.42 -7.36
C VAL A 120 -20.61 -61.68 -8.71
N PRO A 121 -20.84 -62.28 -9.90
CA PRO A 121 -19.73 -62.74 -10.73
C PRO A 121 -19.57 -62.01 -12.07
N ILE A 122 -18.47 -62.30 -12.78
CA ILE A 122 -18.13 -61.74 -14.09
C ILE A 122 -18.71 -62.60 -15.23
N VAL A 123 -19.27 -61.95 -16.26
CA VAL A 123 -19.54 -62.53 -17.59
C VAL A 123 -19.01 -61.54 -18.64
N PRO A 124 -18.22 -61.96 -19.66
CA PRO A 124 -17.60 -61.05 -20.61
C PRO A 124 -18.51 -60.69 -21.80
N GLY A 125 -18.38 -59.45 -22.31
CA GLY A 125 -19.08 -58.94 -23.50
C GLY A 125 -18.26 -57.87 -24.23
N THR A 126 -18.42 -57.77 -25.55
CA THR A 126 -17.63 -56.92 -26.45
C THR A 126 -18.06 -55.44 -26.48
N PRO A 127 -17.20 -54.51 -26.96
CA PRO A 127 -17.41 -53.07 -26.81
C PRO A 127 -18.29 -52.44 -27.91
N THR A 128 -18.93 -51.31 -27.60
CA THR A 128 -19.62 -50.47 -28.60
C THR A 128 -19.63 -48.97 -28.25
N ALA A 129 -19.34 -48.16 -29.27
CA ALA A 129 -19.74 -46.75 -29.49
C ALA A 129 -19.83 -45.76 -28.31
N ASN A 130 -18.88 -44.82 -28.25
CA ASN A 130 -19.10 -43.52 -27.61
C ASN A 130 -20.14 -42.70 -28.40
N ALA A 131 -21.10 -42.09 -27.71
CA ALA A 131 -21.87 -40.95 -28.23
C ALA A 131 -21.21 -39.63 -27.76
N PRO A 132 -21.10 -38.59 -28.61
CA PRO A 132 -20.38 -37.38 -28.26
C PRO A 132 -21.20 -36.42 -27.40
N THR A 133 -20.69 -36.07 -26.22
CA THR A 133 -21.11 -34.87 -25.48
C THR A 133 -20.45 -33.63 -26.10
N THR A 134 -21.23 -32.56 -26.27
CA THR A 134 -20.77 -31.31 -26.89
C THR A 134 -19.76 -30.56 -26.02
N PRO A 135 -18.62 -30.09 -26.56
CA PRO A 135 -17.70 -29.24 -25.82
C PRO A 135 -18.32 -27.87 -25.50
N SER A 136 -18.16 -27.41 -24.26
CA SER A 136 -18.36 -25.99 -23.94
C SER A 136 -17.30 -25.16 -24.67
N THR A 137 -17.70 -24.07 -25.31
CA THR A 137 -16.84 -23.31 -26.23
C THR A 137 -15.80 -22.52 -25.43
N ALA A 138 -14.54 -22.96 -25.49
CA ALA A 138 -13.44 -22.26 -24.81
C ALA A 138 -13.21 -20.87 -25.41
N ALA A 139 -13.09 -19.86 -24.54
CA ALA A 139 -12.69 -18.51 -24.93
C ALA A 139 -11.26 -18.52 -25.54
N PRO A 140 -10.96 -17.63 -26.52
CA PRO A 140 -9.69 -17.65 -27.23
C PRO A 140 -8.52 -17.26 -26.31
N VAL A 141 -7.63 -18.23 -26.04
CA VAL A 141 -6.41 -18.02 -25.26
C VAL A 141 -5.32 -17.42 -26.17
N VAL A 142 -4.87 -16.21 -25.85
CA VAL A 142 -3.74 -15.56 -26.52
C VAL A 142 -2.44 -15.92 -25.81
N SER A 143 -1.46 -16.45 -26.55
CA SER A 143 -0.10 -16.67 -26.05
C SER A 143 0.72 -15.38 -26.10
N ALA A 144 1.49 -15.11 -25.05
CA ALA A 144 2.24 -13.86 -24.91
C ALA A 144 3.50 -13.83 -25.81
N PRO A 145 3.74 -12.74 -26.57
CA PRO A 145 5.03 -12.46 -27.20
C PRO A 145 6.14 -12.24 -26.16
N THR A 146 7.40 -12.50 -26.55
CA THR A 146 8.57 -12.39 -25.66
C THR A 146 8.98 -10.93 -25.38
N GLU A 147 8.46 -9.98 -26.15
CA GLU A 147 8.67 -8.54 -25.97
C GLU A 147 7.30 -7.84 -26.13
N VAL A 148 6.90 -7.04 -25.14
CA VAL A 148 5.56 -6.40 -25.09
C VAL A 148 5.73 -4.90 -25.22
N ALA A 149 5.34 -4.36 -26.38
CA ALA A 149 5.31 -2.93 -26.62
C ALA A 149 4.38 -2.22 -25.62
N TRP A 150 4.79 -1.06 -25.13
CA TRP A 150 4.02 -0.28 -24.16
C TRP A 150 2.75 0.29 -24.83
N ALA A 151 1.58 -0.20 -24.39
CA ALA A 151 0.27 0.10 -24.98
C ALA A 151 -0.76 0.60 -23.95
N VAL A 152 -0.29 1.11 -22.80
CA VAL A 152 -1.12 1.85 -21.84
C VAL A 152 -1.62 3.14 -22.50
N LYS A 153 -2.84 3.55 -22.15
CA LYS A 153 -3.49 4.78 -22.63
C LYS A 153 -4.06 5.54 -21.43
N ALA A 154 -4.46 6.80 -21.63
CA ALA A 154 -5.26 7.49 -20.62
C ALA A 154 -6.54 6.68 -20.30
N ASP A 155 -6.87 6.52 -19.02
CA ASP A 155 -8.09 5.85 -18.58
C ASP A 155 -9.12 6.84 -18.01
N PRO A 156 -10.43 6.51 -18.03
CA PRO A 156 -11.45 7.44 -17.54
C PRO A 156 -11.35 7.60 -16.03
N LEU A 157 -10.95 8.79 -15.56
CA LEU A 157 -10.79 9.05 -14.14
C LEU A 157 -12.11 8.84 -13.36
N PRO A 158 -12.03 8.31 -12.13
CA PRO A 158 -13.19 8.17 -11.26
C PRO A 158 -13.67 9.55 -10.80
N GLN A 159 -14.89 9.63 -10.26
CA GLN A 159 -15.36 10.85 -9.63
C GLN A 159 -14.44 11.18 -8.43
N PRO A 160 -13.94 12.43 -8.32
CA PRO A 160 -13.08 12.82 -7.21
C PRO A 160 -13.86 12.82 -5.89
N ILE A 161 -13.17 12.50 -4.80
CA ILE A 161 -13.76 12.60 -3.46
C ILE A 161 -13.70 14.06 -3.01
N GLU A 162 -14.85 14.71 -2.87
CA GLU A 162 -14.95 16.06 -2.31
C GLU A 162 -14.83 16.02 -0.78
N TRP A 163 -13.59 15.99 -0.29
CA TRP A 163 -13.27 16.14 1.12
C TRP A 163 -13.47 17.60 1.59
N PRO A 164 -13.90 17.84 2.85
CA PRO A 164 -13.85 19.17 3.44
C PRO A 164 -12.41 19.66 3.62
N GLU A 165 -12.20 20.98 3.63
CA GLU A 165 -10.88 21.62 3.83
C GLU A 165 -10.18 21.19 5.13
N SER A 166 -10.96 20.77 6.13
CA SER A 166 -10.49 20.18 7.38
C SER A 166 -11.47 19.10 7.79
N TRP A 167 -10.99 17.86 7.91
CA TRP A 167 -11.82 16.73 8.36
C TRP A 167 -12.17 16.86 9.85
N LYS A 168 -13.46 16.81 10.15
CA LYS A 168 -14.04 16.93 11.51
C LYS A 168 -15.11 15.87 11.78
N GLY A 169 -15.07 14.76 11.05
CA GLY A 169 -15.98 13.63 11.28
C GLY A 169 -15.76 12.98 12.64
N LYS A 170 -16.75 12.23 13.12
CA LYS A 170 -16.59 11.32 14.26
C LYS A 170 -17.07 9.94 13.86
N VAL A 171 -16.11 9.05 13.61
CA VAL A 171 -16.36 7.64 13.32
C VAL A 171 -15.73 6.82 14.44
N ASP A 172 -16.59 6.29 15.31
CA ASP A 172 -16.21 5.35 16.37
C ASP A 172 -16.18 3.92 15.80
N ILE A 173 -15.19 3.14 16.20
CA ILE A 173 -14.92 1.80 15.70
C ILE A 173 -15.11 0.78 16.81
N PHE A 174 -15.92 -0.24 16.54
CA PHE A 174 -16.18 -1.37 17.44
C PHE A 174 -15.17 -2.51 17.25
N GLY A 175 -14.72 -2.73 16.01
CA GLY A 175 -13.67 -3.71 15.68
C GLY A 175 -12.27 -3.28 16.13
N SER A 176 -11.24 -3.94 15.60
CA SER A 176 -9.85 -3.48 15.70
C SER A 176 -9.47 -2.55 14.54
N ALA A 177 -8.43 -1.74 14.71
CA ALA A 177 -7.87 -0.92 13.62
C ALA A 177 -7.42 -1.75 12.39
N SER A 178 -7.10 -3.03 12.62
CA SER A 178 -6.72 -4.03 11.62
C SER A 178 -7.90 -4.79 10.99
N ASP A 179 -9.14 -4.58 11.44
CA ASP A 179 -10.34 -5.12 10.78
C ASP A 179 -10.87 -4.19 9.69
N ALA A 180 -10.73 -2.87 9.87
CA ALA A 180 -11.32 -1.86 9.01
C ALA A 180 -10.98 -2.06 7.52
N LEU A 181 -12.03 -2.18 6.70
CA LEU A 181 -11.96 -2.39 5.26
C LEU A 181 -12.16 -1.07 4.53
N PHE A 182 -11.14 -0.66 3.78
CA PHE A 182 -11.22 0.43 2.82
C PHE A 182 -11.37 -0.16 1.41
N PRO A 183 -12.12 0.51 0.50
CA PRO A 183 -11.99 0.23 -0.92
C PRO A 183 -10.57 0.55 -1.38
N THR A 184 -10.04 -0.31 -2.24
CA THR A 184 -8.75 -0.17 -2.93
C THR A 184 -8.82 0.90 -4.03
N SER A 185 -10.02 1.15 -4.59
CA SER A 185 -10.32 2.30 -5.42
C SER A 185 -10.53 3.57 -4.59
N PRO A 186 -10.37 4.78 -5.18
CA PRO A 186 -10.77 6.02 -4.53
C PRO A 186 -12.25 5.99 -4.10
N SER A 187 -12.49 6.05 -2.79
CA SER A 187 -13.83 6.08 -2.19
C SER A 187 -13.78 6.74 -0.81
N PRO A 188 -14.83 7.48 -0.40
CA PRO A 188 -15.00 7.92 0.98
C PRO A 188 -15.64 6.84 1.88
N MET A 189 -15.89 5.63 1.38
CA MET A 189 -16.48 4.54 2.17
C MET A 189 -15.43 3.81 3.02
N MET A 190 -15.85 3.32 4.18
CA MET A 190 -15.10 2.40 5.02
C MET A 190 -16.06 1.48 5.76
N ALA A 191 -15.73 0.19 5.88
CA ALA A 191 -16.51 -0.78 6.63
C ALA A 191 -15.73 -1.30 7.84
N ASP A 192 -16.22 -0.97 9.03
CA ASP A 192 -15.79 -1.58 10.28
C ASP A 192 -16.49 -2.94 10.40
N VAL A 193 -15.74 -4.00 10.68
CA VAL A 193 -16.18 -5.40 10.56
C VAL A 193 -15.72 -6.23 11.76
N GLU A 194 -16.50 -7.24 12.12
CA GLU A 194 -16.11 -8.18 13.18
C GLU A 194 -14.88 -9.01 12.77
N SER A 195 -13.91 -9.09 13.69
CA SER A 195 -12.73 -9.96 13.57
C SER A 195 -13.14 -11.43 13.65
N GLY A 196 -12.76 -12.25 12.68
CA GLY A 196 -13.05 -13.69 12.69
C GLY A 196 -13.04 -14.34 11.32
N SER A 197 -13.29 -15.65 11.29
CA SER A 197 -13.53 -16.40 10.04
C SER A 197 -14.95 -16.20 9.50
N GLU A 198 -15.94 -15.97 10.35
CA GLU A 198 -17.33 -15.71 9.96
C GLU A 198 -17.68 -14.25 10.26
N LEU A 199 -18.10 -13.47 9.26
CA LEU A 199 -18.61 -12.12 9.48
C LEU A 199 -20.06 -12.20 9.98
N LYS A 200 -20.33 -11.53 11.10
CA LYS A 200 -21.67 -11.45 11.69
C LYS A 200 -22.18 -10.01 11.73
N ASN A 201 -21.30 -9.07 12.08
CA ASN A 201 -21.60 -7.64 12.16
C ASN A 201 -20.63 -6.82 11.32
N ALA A 202 -21.15 -5.84 10.57
CA ALA A 202 -20.39 -4.76 9.97
C ALA A 202 -21.13 -3.42 10.07
N GLN A 203 -20.40 -2.32 10.02
CA GLN A 203 -20.93 -0.96 9.96
C GLN A 203 -20.20 -0.21 8.84
N VAL A 204 -20.95 0.22 7.82
CA VAL A 204 -20.41 0.97 6.68
C VAL A 204 -20.60 2.46 6.94
N TRP A 205 -19.54 3.24 6.77
CA TRP A 205 -19.46 4.66 7.06
C TRP A 205 -19.01 5.43 5.82
N ASN A 206 -19.58 6.63 5.64
CA ASN A 206 -19.03 7.66 4.78
C ASN A 206 -18.08 8.53 5.61
N LEU A 207 -16.79 8.43 5.33
CA LEU A 207 -15.74 9.16 6.05
C LEU A 207 -15.82 10.68 5.83
N VAL A 208 -16.28 11.15 4.66
CA VAL A 208 -16.42 12.59 4.36
C VAL A 208 -17.48 13.24 5.26
N THR A 209 -18.62 12.56 5.48
CA THR A 209 -19.70 13.07 6.35
C THR A 209 -19.57 12.64 7.81
N GLY A 210 -18.75 11.61 8.08
CA GLY A 210 -18.71 10.93 9.37
C GLY A 210 -19.96 10.10 9.68
N GLN A 211 -20.87 9.92 8.73
CA GLN A 211 -22.16 9.26 8.95
C GLN A 211 -22.11 7.78 8.56
N LYS A 212 -22.80 6.95 9.35
CA LYS A 212 -23.05 5.55 9.03
C LYS A 212 -24.09 5.46 7.91
N VAL A 213 -23.76 4.74 6.84
CA VAL A 213 -24.61 4.57 5.64
C VAL A 213 -25.25 3.19 5.53
N SER A 214 -24.65 2.14 6.12
CA SER A 214 -25.25 0.80 6.16
C SER A 214 -24.76 -0.04 7.34
N ALA A 215 -25.35 -1.22 7.55
CA ALA A 215 -24.88 -2.23 8.50
C ALA A 215 -25.21 -3.65 8.06
N PHE A 216 -24.19 -4.52 8.04
CA PHE A 216 -24.41 -5.96 7.94
C PHE A 216 -24.80 -6.51 9.31
N LYS A 217 -25.89 -7.28 9.37
CA LYS A 217 -26.29 -8.10 10.51
C LYS A 217 -26.78 -9.45 10.02
N GLY A 218 -25.95 -10.47 10.14
CA GLY A 218 -26.27 -11.80 9.65
C GLY A 218 -25.23 -12.82 10.09
N LYS A 219 -24.96 -13.79 9.22
CA LYS A 219 -23.85 -14.73 9.39
C LYS A 219 -23.36 -15.18 8.01
N THR A 220 -22.11 -14.88 7.67
CA THR A 220 -21.47 -15.40 6.46
C THR A 220 -20.96 -16.82 6.68
N GLY A 221 -20.60 -17.50 5.59
CA GLY A 221 -19.68 -18.64 5.67
C GLY A 221 -18.25 -18.21 6.06
N PRO A 222 -17.31 -19.16 6.12
CA PRO A 222 -15.89 -18.86 6.36
C PRO A 222 -15.29 -17.97 5.27
N MET A 223 -14.99 -16.72 5.59
CA MET A 223 -14.33 -15.71 4.76
C MET A 223 -12.96 -15.36 5.35
N SER A 224 -11.87 -15.75 4.69
CA SER A 224 -10.51 -15.46 5.15
C SER A 224 -10.24 -13.94 5.19
N ALA A 225 -9.82 -13.44 6.36
CA ALA A 225 -9.71 -12.00 6.64
C ALA A 225 -8.94 -11.15 5.59
N PRO A 226 -7.74 -11.52 5.09
CA PRO A 226 -6.98 -10.67 4.16
C PRO A 226 -7.60 -10.56 2.75
N GLU A 227 -8.58 -11.40 2.42
CA GLU A 227 -9.19 -11.48 1.09
C GLU A 227 -10.60 -10.86 1.06
N ARG A 228 -11.01 -10.17 2.13
CA ARG A 228 -12.21 -9.32 2.16
C ARG A 228 -11.99 -8.04 1.32
N ARG A 229 -12.99 -7.56 0.58
CA ARG A 229 -12.95 -6.26 -0.14
C ARG A 229 -14.27 -5.51 -0.06
N LEU A 230 -14.23 -4.24 0.32
CA LEU A 230 -15.38 -3.33 0.25
C LEU A 230 -15.48 -2.73 -1.15
N SER A 231 -16.70 -2.67 -1.68
CA SER A 231 -17.03 -1.96 -2.92
C SER A 231 -16.85 -0.43 -2.79
N PRO A 232 -16.49 0.29 -3.87
CA PRO A 232 -16.33 1.74 -3.82
C PRO A 232 -17.59 2.52 -3.42
N ASP A 233 -18.78 1.94 -3.56
CA ASP A 233 -20.06 2.53 -3.12
C ASP A 233 -20.55 2.01 -1.76
N GLY A 234 -19.81 1.11 -1.12
CA GLY A 234 -20.10 0.58 0.21
C GLY A 234 -21.28 -0.39 0.29
N LYS A 235 -21.90 -0.78 -0.84
CA LYS A 235 -23.09 -1.66 -0.84
C LYS A 235 -22.76 -3.15 -0.78
N TYR A 236 -21.59 -3.54 -1.26
CA TYR A 236 -21.17 -4.92 -1.41
C TYR A 236 -19.83 -5.22 -0.74
N LEU A 237 -19.71 -6.47 -0.29
CA LEU A 237 -18.48 -7.08 0.24
C LEU A 237 -18.12 -8.31 -0.59
N LEU A 238 -16.89 -8.40 -1.07
CA LEU A 238 -16.31 -9.67 -1.55
C LEU A 238 -15.61 -10.38 -0.39
N GLY A 239 -15.55 -11.70 -0.45
CA GLY A 239 -14.54 -12.49 0.25
C GLY A 239 -14.36 -13.87 -0.34
N LYS A 240 -13.24 -14.50 -0.01
CA LYS A 240 -12.93 -15.87 -0.43
C LYS A 240 -13.74 -16.89 0.36
N ALA A 241 -14.47 -17.72 -0.36
CA ALA A 241 -15.00 -18.99 0.14
C ALA A 241 -14.19 -20.16 -0.45
N VAL A 242 -14.19 -21.29 0.25
CA VAL A 242 -13.57 -22.55 -0.18
C VAL A 242 -14.56 -23.69 0.11
N ASP A 243 -14.80 -24.56 -0.86
CA ASP A 243 -15.65 -25.74 -0.66
C ASP A 243 -14.88 -26.94 -0.09
N LYS A 244 -15.58 -28.06 0.18
CA LYS A 244 -14.99 -29.25 0.81
C LYS A 244 -13.94 -29.91 -0.09
N GLU A 245 -14.06 -29.65 -1.38
CA GLU A 245 -13.23 -30.13 -2.47
C GLU A 245 -12.02 -29.19 -2.74
N ASN A 246 -11.84 -28.15 -1.90
CA ASN A 246 -10.81 -27.11 -1.97
C ASN A 246 -10.84 -26.21 -3.22
N ASN A 247 -11.99 -26.09 -3.91
CA ASN A 247 -12.15 -25.11 -4.97
C ASN A 247 -12.37 -23.71 -4.36
N THR A 248 -11.64 -22.73 -4.87
CA THR A 248 -11.75 -21.34 -4.38
C THR A 248 -12.85 -20.56 -5.13
N LYS A 249 -13.61 -19.76 -4.38
CA LYS A 249 -14.77 -19.01 -4.86
C LYS A 249 -14.76 -17.60 -4.27
N VAL A 250 -15.42 -16.67 -4.95
CA VAL A 250 -15.69 -15.32 -4.44
C VAL A 250 -17.15 -15.25 -4.05
N ASP A 251 -17.41 -15.09 -2.75
CA ASP A 251 -18.73 -14.73 -2.24
C ASP A 251 -18.94 -13.22 -2.40
N LEU A 252 -20.10 -12.84 -2.95
CA LEU A 252 -20.60 -11.48 -3.02
C LEU A 252 -21.75 -11.30 -2.03
N TRP A 253 -21.52 -10.54 -0.97
CA TRP A 253 -22.52 -10.22 0.05
C TRP A 253 -23.05 -8.79 -0.14
N SER A 254 -24.36 -8.60 0.00
CA SER A 254 -24.98 -7.28 0.15
C SER A 254 -24.90 -6.84 1.60
N LEU A 255 -24.34 -5.64 1.82
CA LEU A 255 -24.24 -4.98 3.12
C LEU A 255 -25.52 -4.20 3.47
N GLU A 256 -26.47 -4.08 2.55
CA GLU A 256 -27.79 -3.48 2.76
C GLU A 256 -28.81 -4.55 3.20
N THR A 257 -28.94 -5.64 2.45
CA THR A 257 -29.89 -6.73 2.76
C THR A 257 -29.31 -7.78 3.72
N SER A 258 -28.01 -7.74 4.01
CA SER A 258 -27.27 -8.75 4.79
C SER A 258 -27.34 -10.18 4.22
N GLN A 259 -27.49 -10.31 2.91
CA GLN A 259 -27.64 -11.60 2.21
C GLN A 259 -26.49 -11.87 1.21
N LEU A 260 -26.21 -13.15 0.98
CA LEU A 260 -25.36 -13.61 -0.12
C LEU A 260 -26.11 -13.35 -1.44
N VAL A 261 -25.56 -12.48 -2.29
CA VAL A 261 -26.11 -12.15 -3.60
C VAL A 261 -25.67 -13.19 -4.63
N ARG A 262 -24.41 -13.62 -4.56
CA ARG A 262 -23.81 -14.57 -5.52
C ARG A 262 -22.58 -15.26 -4.95
N GLN A 263 -22.32 -16.48 -5.38
CA GLN A 263 -21.05 -17.19 -5.19
C GLN A 263 -20.46 -17.45 -6.59
N ILE A 264 -19.29 -16.89 -6.89
CA ILE A 264 -18.63 -16.93 -8.20
C ILE A 264 -17.44 -17.91 -8.14
N PRO A 265 -17.37 -18.96 -8.99
CA PRO A 265 -16.19 -19.83 -9.07
C PRO A 265 -14.97 -19.03 -9.55
N ALA A 266 -13.87 -19.03 -8.80
CA ALA A 266 -12.71 -18.21 -9.15
C ALA A 266 -11.84 -18.82 -10.28
N ASP A 267 -11.74 -20.15 -10.29
CA ASP A 267 -10.97 -20.96 -11.24
C ASP A 267 -11.37 -22.45 -11.10
N ALA A 268 -10.77 -23.33 -11.91
CA ALA A 268 -10.82 -24.78 -11.74
C ALA A 268 -9.96 -25.28 -10.57
N ALA A 269 -10.21 -26.53 -10.14
CA ALA A 269 -9.46 -27.22 -9.11
C ALA A 269 -7.93 -27.16 -9.32
N GLY A 270 -7.18 -27.02 -8.22
CA GLY A 270 -5.72 -26.84 -8.22
C GLY A 270 -5.25 -25.39 -8.35
N MET A 271 -6.17 -24.44 -8.61
CA MET A 271 -5.90 -23.01 -8.66
C MET A 271 -6.58 -22.29 -7.48
N ASN A 272 -5.79 -21.52 -6.73
CA ASN A 272 -6.24 -20.83 -5.52
C ASN A 272 -6.40 -19.34 -5.79
N LEU A 273 -7.54 -18.77 -5.44
CA LEU A 273 -7.72 -17.33 -5.33
C LEU A 273 -6.62 -16.72 -4.44
N ALA A 274 -5.93 -15.70 -4.94
CA ALA A 274 -4.92 -14.92 -4.22
C ALA A 274 -5.25 -13.43 -4.19
N PHE A 275 -6.17 -12.97 -5.05
CA PHE A 275 -6.66 -11.60 -5.11
C PHE A 275 -8.06 -11.57 -5.72
N ALA A 276 -8.92 -10.70 -5.19
CA ALA A 276 -10.16 -10.28 -5.84
C ALA A 276 -10.33 -8.76 -5.64
N ASP A 277 -11.04 -8.09 -6.56
CA ASP A 277 -11.40 -6.68 -6.45
C ASP A 277 -12.58 -6.31 -7.37
N PHE A 278 -13.22 -5.16 -7.12
CA PHE A 278 -14.29 -4.60 -7.96
C PHE A 278 -13.74 -3.81 -9.15
N LEU A 279 -14.39 -3.91 -10.30
CA LEU A 279 -14.14 -3.09 -11.49
C LEU A 279 -15.37 -2.24 -11.86
N PRO A 280 -15.19 -1.09 -12.54
CA PRO A 280 -16.30 -0.29 -13.05
C PRO A 280 -17.22 -1.06 -14.00
N GLY A 281 -18.52 -0.75 -13.93
CA GLY A 281 -19.56 -1.34 -14.77
C GLY A 281 -19.97 -2.73 -14.32
N ASP A 282 -20.27 -2.92 -13.03
CA ASP A 282 -20.76 -4.18 -12.43
C ASP A 282 -19.89 -5.41 -12.76
N ARG A 283 -18.58 -5.29 -12.55
CA ARG A 283 -17.61 -6.38 -12.77
C ARG A 283 -16.73 -6.61 -11.55
N ILE A 284 -16.12 -7.78 -11.48
CA ILE A 284 -14.99 -8.05 -10.57
C ILE A 284 -13.79 -8.57 -11.36
N VAL A 285 -12.59 -8.37 -10.80
CA VAL A 285 -11.35 -9.02 -11.23
C VAL A 285 -10.89 -10.01 -10.17
N THR A 286 -10.32 -11.13 -10.59
CA THR A 286 -9.61 -12.05 -9.70
C THR A 286 -8.20 -12.35 -10.23
N ILE A 287 -7.28 -12.66 -9.32
CA ILE A 287 -6.03 -13.35 -9.65
C ILE A 287 -6.02 -14.67 -8.89
N THR A 288 -5.86 -15.78 -9.62
CA THR A 288 -5.61 -17.11 -9.03
C THR A 288 -4.16 -17.53 -9.22
N THR A 289 -3.67 -18.38 -8.33
CA THR A 289 -2.33 -18.96 -8.35
C THR A 289 -2.38 -20.46 -8.07
N GLY A 290 -1.69 -21.27 -8.87
CA GLY A 290 -1.67 -22.72 -8.66
C GLY A 290 -1.26 -23.51 -9.89
N LYS A 291 -1.60 -24.80 -9.89
CA LYS A 291 -1.27 -25.76 -10.95
C LYS A 291 -2.53 -26.51 -11.37
N GLN A 292 -2.87 -26.44 -12.65
CA GLN A 292 -3.98 -27.19 -13.25
C GLN A 292 -3.46 -28.39 -14.05
N GLY A 293 -3.86 -29.60 -13.67
CA GLY A 293 -3.33 -30.84 -14.27
C GLY A 293 -1.81 -30.91 -14.11
N ASP A 294 -1.09 -31.32 -15.15
CA ASP A 294 0.38 -31.44 -15.13
C ASP A 294 1.17 -30.16 -15.46
N LYS A 295 0.48 -29.04 -15.74
CA LYS A 295 1.11 -27.75 -16.07
C LYS A 295 2.11 -27.29 -14.99
N LYS A 296 2.94 -26.29 -15.33
CA LYS A 296 3.69 -25.53 -14.32
C LYS A 296 2.73 -24.74 -13.43
N ALA A 297 3.20 -24.33 -12.25
CA ALA A 297 2.48 -23.31 -11.48
C ALA A 297 2.34 -22.03 -12.32
N SER A 298 1.22 -21.33 -12.19
CA SER A 298 0.90 -20.12 -12.96
C SER A 298 -0.04 -19.19 -12.21
N HIS A 299 -0.05 -17.94 -12.63
CA HIS A 299 -1.06 -16.94 -12.31
C HIS A 299 -2.05 -16.79 -13.46
N ARG A 300 -3.29 -16.44 -13.14
CA ARG A 300 -4.33 -16.06 -14.10
C ARG A 300 -5.09 -14.86 -13.61
N LEU A 301 -5.22 -13.84 -14.46
CA LEU A 301 -6.13 -12.72 -14.25
C LEU A 301 -7.45 -13.02 -14.96
N ARG A 302 -8.58 -12.85 -14.24
CA ARG A 302 -9.94 -12.99 -14.80
C ARG A 302 -10.79 -11.78 -14.52
N VAL A 303 -11.77 -11.56 -15.39
CA VAL A 303 -12.86 -10.62 -15.13
C VAL A 303 -14.20 -11.34 -15.27
N PHE A 304 -15.09 -11.10 -14.32
CA PHE A 304 -16.44 -11.66 -14.26
C PHE A 304 -17.49 -10.55 -14.22
N ASP A 305 -18.68 -10.83 -14.73
CA ASP A 305 -19.87 -10.01 -14.51
C ASP A 305 -20.39 -10.22 -13.08
N LEU A 306 -20.70 -9.14 -12.36
CA LEU A 306 -21.16 -9.17 -10.96
C LEU A 306 -22.61 -9.69 -10.84
N LYS A 307 -23.44 -9.46 -11.86
CA LYS A 307 -24.88 -9.75 -11.87
C LYS A 307 -25.17 -11.19 -12.29
N SER A 308 -24.50 -11.72 -13.31
CA SER A 308 -24.63 -13.13 -13.73
C SER A 308 -23.62 -14.07 -13.07
N GLY A 309 -22.41 -13.57 -12.74
CA GLY A 309 -21.29 -14.40 -12.28
C GLY A 309 -20.51 -15.10 -13.39
N GLU A 310 -20.81 -14.80 -14.65
CA GLU A 310 -20.14 -15.40 -15.80
C GLU A 310 -18.72 -14.84 -15.97
N GLN A 311 -17.78 -15.69 -16.35
CA GLN A 311 -16.43 -15.27 -16.69
C GLN A 311 -16.44 -14.58 -18.05
N LEU A 312 -16.21 -13.27 -18.07
CA LEU A 312 -16.16 -12.47 -19.29
C LEU A 312 -14.81 -12.62 -20.00
N LEU A 313 -13.71 -12.63 -19.24
CA LEU A 313 -12.33 -12.56 -19.77
C LEU A 313 -11.35 -13.37 -18.89
N GLN A 314 -10.26 -13.85 -19.50
CA GLN A 314 -9.14 -14.51 -18.81
C GLN A 314 -7.81 -14.20 -19.53
N SER A 315 -6.72 -14.06 -18.78
CA SER A 315 -5.35 -14.04 -19.32
C SER A 315 -4.88 -15.43 -19.78
N GLY A 316 -3.70 -15.47 -20.39
CA GLY A 316 -2.92 -16.70 -20.48
C GLY A 316 -2.42 -17.19 -19.11
N ASP A 317 -1.82 -18.39 -19.10
CA ASP A 317 -1.10 -18.95 -17.94
C ASP A 317 0.32 -18.35 -17.90
N ASP A 318 0.62 -17.45 -16.96
CA ASP A 318 1.96 -16.84 -16.80
C ASP A 318 2.48 -16.88 -15.34
N ASN A 319 3.57 -16.18 -15.01
CA ASN A 319 4.07 -16.00 -13.63
C ASN A 319 4.59 -14.56 -13.41
N LEU A 320 3.83 -13.56 -13.86
CA LEU A 320 4.26 -12.16 -13.89
C LEU A 320 3.63 -11.29 -12.81
N LEU A 321 2.49 -11.68 -12.24
CA LEU A 321 1.73 -10.92 -11.25
C LEU A 321 2.13 -11.25 -9.79
N GLU A 322 2.58 -10.25 -9.02
CA GLU A 322 2.54 -10.29 -7.55
C GLU A 322 1.25 -9.60 -7.06
N PRO A 323 0.27 -10.31 -6.48
CA PRO A 323 -1.04 -9.75 -6.13
C PRO A 323 -1.06 -8.84 -4.90
N ARG A 324 -0.02 -8.86 -4.04
CA ARG A 324 -0.05 -8.15 -2.75
C ARG A 324 0.22 -6.65 -2.86
N ASN A 325 1.13 -6.28 -3.76
CA ASN A 325 1.60 -4.90 -3.94
C ASN A 325 1.35 -4.43 -5.39
N ALA A 326 0.23 -4.88 -5.96
CA ALA A 326 -0.31 -4.45 -7.25
C ALA A 326 -1.27 -3.28 -7.06
N ASP A 327 -1.34 -2.37 -8.03
CA ASP A 327 -2.19 -1.18 -7.97
C ASP A 327 -2.90 -0.89 -9.30
N PHE A 328 -4.07 -0.26 -9.22
CA PHE A 328 -4.90 0.07 -10.37
C PHE A 328 -4.67 1.50 -10.85
N SER A 329 -4.74 1.71 -12.16
CA SER A 329 -4.98 3.06 -12.69
C SER A 329 -6.31 3.62 -12.14
N PRO A 330 -6.51 4.94 -12.07
CA PRO A 330 -7.66 5.50 -11.33
C PRO A 330 -9.02 4.99 -11.82
N GLY A 331 -9.21 4.83 -13.13
CA GLY A 331 -10.40 4.26 -13.76
C GLY A 331 -10.45 2.73 -13.73
N ARG A 332 -9.49 2.09 -13.05
CA ARG A 332 -9.25 0.64 -12.92
C ARG A 332 -9.16 -0.13 -14.24
N ARG A 333 -8.87 0.57 -15.33
CA ARG A 333 -8.61 -0.06 -16.63
C ARG A 333 -7.33 -0.87 -16.59
N TYR A 334 -6.29 -0.38 -15.92
CA TYR A 334 -5.00 -1.05 -15.85
C TYR A 334 -4.72 -1.54 -14.44
N LEU A 335 -4.07 -2.69 -14.34
CA LEU A 335 -3.52 -3.24 -13.10
C LEU A 335 -2.01 -3.37 -13.28
N ALA A 336 -1.25 -2.52 -12.58
CA ALA A 336 0.20 -2.61 -12.49
C ALA A 336 0.60 -3.58 -11.37
N SER A 337 1.63 -4.37 -11.63
CA SER A 337 2.20 -5.36 -10.70
C SER A 337 3.67 -5.59 -11.09
N TYR A 338 4.35 -6.54 -10.45
CA TYR A 338 5.74 -6.88 -10.77
C TYR A 338 6.05 -8.36 -10.59
N SER A 339 6.94 -8.88 -11.43
CA SER A 339 7.32 -10.31 -11.38
C SER A 339 8.47 -10.56 -10.41
N ARG A 340 8.22 -11.35 -9.36
CA ARG A 340 9.30 -11.94 -8.54
C ARG A 340 10.18 -12.92 -9.31
N ALA A 341 9.69 -13.53 -10.40
CA ALA A 341 10.43 -14.53 -11.15
C ALA A 341 11.55 -13.92 -12.02
N VAL A 342 11.41 -12.64 -12.41
CA VAL A 342 12.36 -11.94 -13.29
C VAL A 342 12.69 -10.56 -12.70
N ARG A 343 13.53 -10.54 -11.66
CA ARG A 343 14.17 -9.35 -11.05
C ARG A 343 13.29 -8.09 -10.86
N GLY A 344 11.99 -8.23 -10.61
CA GLY A 344 11.10 -7.06 -10.49
C GLY A 344 10.84 -6.34 -11.82
N ASP A 345 10.62 -7.08 -12.91
CA ASP A 345 9.95 -6.54 -14.10
C ASP A 345 8.60 -5.91 -13.69
N LEU A 346 8.40 -4.61 -13.97
CA LEU A 346 7.08 -3.97 -13.94
C LEU A 346 6.22 -4.55 -15.08
N VAL A 347 5.00 -4.93 -14.77
CA VAL A 347 4.02 -5.44 -15.74
C VAL A 347 2.66 -4.76 -15.54
N ILE A 348 1.95 -4.53 -16.64
CA ILE A 348 0.64 -3.86 -16.62
C ILE A 348 -0.34 -4.64 -17.49
N TYR A 349 -1.49 -5.02 -16.92
CA TYR A 349 -2.56 -5.73 -17.62
C TYR A 349 -3.77 -4.81 -17.83
N ASP A 350 -4.44 -4.90 -18.99
CA ASP A 350 -5.70 -4.21 -19.26
C ASP A 350 -6.90 -5.07 -18.83
N THR A 351 -7.70 -4.58 -17.88
CA THR A 351 -8.89 -5.25 -17.32
C THR A 351 -10.10 -5.23 -18.26
N GLN A 352 -9.98 -4.61 -19.44
CA GLN A 352 -10.95 -4.70 -20.53
C GLN A 352 -10.63 -5.84 -21.51
N THR A 353 -9.44 -6.44 -21.45
CA THR A 353 -9.02 -7.55 -22.35
C THR A 353 -8.34 -8.73 -21.66
N CYS A 354 -7.95 -8.58 -20.38
CA CYS A 354 -7.04 -9.46 -19.63
C CYS A 354 -5.66 -9.68 -20.28
N GLN A 355 -5.23 -8.79 -21.18
CA GLN A 355 -3.93 -8.87 -21.85
C GLN A 355 -2.86 -8.07 -21.11
N LEU A 356 -1.63 -8.58 -21.12
CA LEU A 356 -0.42 -7.84 -20.75
C LEU A 356 -0.14 -6.76 -21.81
N VAL A 357 -0.25 -5.49 -21.43
CA VAL A 357 -0.14 -4.32 -22.33
C VAL A 357 1.11 -3.48 -22.10
N ALA A 358 1.89 -3.76 -21.07
CA ALA A 358 3.23 -3.22 -20.92
C ALA A 358 4.10 -4.12 -20.06
N LYS A 359 5.40 -4.15 -20.37
CA LYS A 359 6.44 -4.78 -19.56
C LYS A 359 7.71 -3.93 -19.58
N LYS A 360 8.32 -3.67 -18.41
CA LYS A 360 9.56 -2.90 -18.29
C LYS A 360 10.46 -3.47 -17.19
N LEU A 361 11.71 -3.75 -17.50
CA LEU A 361 12.72 -4.15 -16.52
C LEU A 361 13.10 -2.96 -15.64
N MET A 362 12.83 -3.02 -14.34
CA MET A 362 13.10 -1.92 -13.38
C MET A 362 14.43 -2.05 -12.64
N SER A 363 14.99 -3.26 -12.57
CA SER A 363 16.29 -3.53 -11.97
C SER A 363 17.42 -3.37 -12.98
N GLY A 364 18.52 -2.74 -12.54
CA GLY A 364 19.76 -2.70 -13.31
C GLY A 364 20.55 -4.01 -13.21
N LYS A 365 21.88 -3.93 -13.40
CA LYS A 365 22.80 -5.07 -13.19
C LYS A 365 22.92 -5.49 -11.70
N GLY A 366 22.26 -4.80 -10.78
CA GLY A 366 22.31 -5.01 -9.33
C GLY A 366 21.34 -6.08 -8.79
N ALA A 367 21.09 -5.99 -7.49
CA ALA A 367 20.26 -6.90 -6.70
C ALA A 367 18.96 -6.24 -6.21
N ASP A 368 18.48 -5.23 -6.93
CA ASP A 368 17.30 -4.44 -6.58
C ASP A 368 16.00 -5.26 -6.75
N SER A 369 15.10 -5.14 -5.77
CA SER A 369 13.71 -5.63 -5.83
C SER A 369 12.73 -4.47 -6.02
N VAL A 370 11.60 -4.73 -6.69
CA VAL A 370 10.43 -3.85 -6.58
C VAL A 370 9.75 -4.13 -5.25
N GLU A 371 9.62 -3.10 -4.42
CA GLU A 371 8.91 -3.15 -3.14
C GLU A 371 7.44 -2.81 -3.32
N GLY A 372 7.10 -1.94 -4.28
CA GLY A 372 5.72 -1.62 -4.63
C GLY A 372 5.60 -0.73 -5.86
N VAL A 373 4.39 -0.68 -6.42
CA VAL A 373 3.99 0.19 -7.53
C VAL A 373 2.75 0.98 -7.14
N GLY A 374 2.54 2.15 -7.73
CA GLY A 374 1.33 2.93 -7.52
C GLY A 374 1.06 3.94 -8.63
N PHE A 375 -0.15 3.95 -9.19
CA PHE A 375 -0.60 4.97 -10.13
C PHE A 375 -0.93 6.28 -9.42
N SER A 376 -0.56 7.38 -10.07
CA SER A 376 -0.97 8.73 -9.69
C SER A 376 -2.50 8.91 -9.74
N PRO A 377 -3.10 9.83 -8.96
CA PRO A 377 -4.55 10.08 -8.98
C PRO A 377 -5.10 10.61 -10.31
N LEU A 378 -4.22 11.04 -11.22
CA LEU A 378 -4.55 11.52 -12.57
C LEU A 378 -4.22 10.49 -13.66
N GLY A 379 -3.63 9.34 -13.32
CA GLY A 379 -3.27 8.29 -14.27
C GLY A 379 -2.15 8.67 -15.25
N ASP A 380 -1.54 9.86 -15.11
CA ASP A 380 -0.46 10.36 -15.97
C ASP A 380 0.91 9.77 -15.59
N LYS A 381 1.07 9.35 -14.34
CA LYS A 381 2.32 8.78 -13.80
C LYS A 381 2.14 7.47 -13.04
N ILE A 382 3.21 6.68 -13.02
CA ILE A 382 3.38 5.47 -12.18
C ILE A 382 4.62 5.66 -11.31
N ALA A 383 4.49 5.52 -10.00
CA ALA A 383 5.61 5.44 -9.08
C ALA A 383 6.00 3.96 -8.85
N VAL A 384 7.30 3.69 -8.79
CA VAL A 384 7.88 2.38 -8.48
C VAL A 384 8.93 2.54 -7.40
N ALA A 385 8.69 1.90 -6.25
CA ALA A 385 9.65 1.83 -5.15
C ALA A 385 10.59 0.64 -5.37
N MET A 386 11.88 0.92 -5.52
CA MET A 386 12.96 -0.07 -5.65
C MET A 386 13.75 -0.15 -4.33
N GLY A 387 13.83 -1.34 -3.77
CA GLY A 387 14.66 -1.66 -2.60
C GLY A 387 15.95 -2.34 -3.02
N GLY A 388 17.07 -1.91 -2.44
CA GLY A 388 18.34 -2.63 -2.46
C GLY A 388 18.90 -2.71 -1.04
N TYR A 389 19.98 -3.47 -0.84
CA TYR A 389 20.60 -3.63 0.48
C TYR A 389 21.03 -2.31 1.11
N ASN A 390 21.74 -1.46 0.36
CA ASN A 390 22.31 -0.20 0.84
C ASN A 390 21.86 1.02 0.02
N VAL A 391 20.98 0.83 -0.98
CA VAL A 391 20.46 1.92 -1.82
C VAL A 391 18.99 1.64 -2.14
N SER A 392 18.15 2.65 -1.99
CA SER A 392 16.76 2.65 -2.44
C SER A 392 16.60 3.63 -3.59
N ARG A 393 15.72 3.32 -4.54
CA ARG A 393 15.41 4.19 -5.68
C ARG A 393 13.92 4.37 -5.79
N LEU A 394 13.45 5.61 -5.92
CA LEU A 394 12.07 5.93 -6.24
C LEU A 394 12.04 6.38 -7.69
N VAL A 395 11.52 5.52 -8.57
CA VAL A 395 11.42 5.77 -10.01
C VAL A 395 10.00 6.24 -10.33
N VAL A 396 9.86 7.33 -11.07
CA VAL A 396 8.59 7.84 -11.57
C VAL A 396 8.59 7.73 -13.09
N LEU A 397 7.60 7.03 -13.63
CA LEU A 397 7.38 6.85 -15.05
C LEU A 397 6.21 7.72 -15.52
N ASP A 398 6.29 8.20 -16.75
CA ASP A 398 5.11 8.57 -17.53
C ASP A 398 4.29 7.29 -17.81
N ALA A 399 2.99 7.32 -17.53
CA ALA A 399 2.13 6.15 -17.63
C ALA A 399 1.77 5.79 -19.08
N ALA A 400 1.71 6.76 -19.99
CA ALA A 400 1.30 6.55 -21.38
C ALA A 400 2.45 5.99 -22.25
N THR A 401 3.70 6.34 -21.94
CA THR A 401 4.89 5.91 -22.70
C THR A 401 5.80 4.94 -21.95
N GLY A 402 5.71 4.87 -20.62
CA GLY A 402 6.63 4.09 -19.79
C GLY A 402 8.04 4.67 -19.69
N ASN A 403 8.25 5.90 -20.18
CA ASN A 403 9.51 6.62 -20.04
C ASN A 403 9.75 7.02 -18.59
N GLU A 404 11.00 6.97 -18.16
CA GLU A 404 11.39 7.52 -16.86
C GLU A 404 11.37 9.04 -16.93
N VAL A 405 10.56 9.67 -16.07
CA VAL A 405 10.50 11.14 -15.94
C VAL A 405 11.25 11.64 -14.71
N GLN A 406 11.53 10.75 -13.75
CA GLN A 406 12.28 11.08 -12.54
C GLN A 406 12.83 9.83 -11.85
N GLU A 407 14.01 9.96 -11.24
CA GLU A 407 14.54 8.99 -10.28
C GLU A 407 15.15 9.72 -9.08
N HIS A 408 14.76 9.30 -7.87
CA HIS A 408 15.38 9.75 -6.62
C HIS A 408 16.11 8.60 -5.95
N ARG A 409 17.31 8.85 -5.42
CA ARG A 409 18.19 7.83 -4.84
C ARG A 409 18.50 8.15 -3.39
N TYR A 410 18.43 7.13 -2.53
CA TYR A 410 18.66 7.23 -1.09
C TYR A 410 19.71 6.18 -0.70
N PRO A 411 20.80 6.52 0.03
CA PRO A 411 21.89 5.60 0.39
C PRO A 411 21.52 4.67 1.56
N VAL A 412 20.31 4.12 1.52
CA VAL A 412 19.66 3.42 2.63
C VAL A 412 18.84 2.24 2.10
N SER A 413 18.61 1.21 2.94
CA SER A 413 17.64 0.15 2.59
C SER A 413 16.20 0.70 2.56
N PHE A 414 15.29 0.12 1.77
CA PHE A 414 13.91 0.66 1.68
C PHE A 414 13.18 0.63 3.03
N ARG A 415 13.50 -0.36 3.86
CA ARG A 415 13.04 -0.49 5.26
C ARG A 415 13.62 0.58 6.20
N SER A 416 14.79 1.15 5.86
CA SER A 416 15.39 2.29 6.56
C SER A 416 14.78 3.62 6.10
N LEU A 417 14.47 3.75 4.80
CA LEU A 417 13.82 4.94 4.22
C LEU A 417 12.37 5.10 4.69
N ALA A 418 11.59 4.02 4.62
CA ALA A 418 10.17 3.99 4.92
C ALA A 418 9.88 2.93 5.99
N PRO A 419 10.20 3.21 7.28
CA PRO A 419 10.03 2.24 8.37
C PRO A 419 8.55 1.90 8.56
N GLY A 420 8.18 0.64 8.31
CA GLY A 420 6.78 0.18 8.31
C GLY A 420 6.62 -1.27 8.75
N LEU A 421 7.35 -1.69 9.79
CA LEU A 421 7.54 -3.11 10.18
C LEU A 421 6.25 -3.93 10.34
N LEU A 422 5.13 -3.29 10.70
CA LEU A 422 3.82 -3.92 10.89
C LEU A 422 2.71 -3.24 10.07
N TYR A 423 3.05 -2.33 9.15
CA TYR A 423 2.06 -1.68 8.28
C TYR A 423 1.60 -2.65 7.19
N THR A 424 0.28 -2.80 7.06
CA THR A 424 -0.38 -3.76 6.15
C THR A 424 -1.06 -3.11 4.95
N GLY A 425 -0.95 -1.78 4.82
CA GLY A 425 -1.52 -1.02 3.71
C GLY A 425 -0.60 -0.86 2.50
N PRO A 426 -0.97 0.00 1.53
CA PRO A 426 -0.21 0.20 0.31
C PRO A 426 1.24 0.66 0.56
N THR A 427 2.21 0.01 -0.09
CA THR A 427 3.62 0.43 -0.06
C THR A 427 3.81 1.87 -0.56
N ILE A 428 2.94 2.29 -1.50
CA ILE A 428 2.83 3.65 -2.02
C ILE A 428 1.35 4.05 -1.99
N ASP A 429 1.01 5.06 -1.19
CA ASP A 429 -0.21 5.87 -1.38
C ASP A 429 0.21 7.23 -1.97
N TRP A 430 -0.50 7.74 -2.98
CA TRP A 430 -0.26 9.09 -3.52
C TRP A 430 -1.05 10.15 -2.73
N PHE A 431 -0.50 11.36 -2.62
CA PHE A 431 -1.28 12.52 -2.14
C PHE A 431 -2.38 12.87 -3.17
N PRO A 432 -3.56 13.38 -2.75
CA PRO A 432 -4.72 13.52 -3.64
C PRO A 432 -4.55 14.48 -4.83
N ASP A 433 -3.57 15.38 -4.76
CA ASP A 433 -3.19 16.33 -5.81
C ASP A 433 -2.01 15.85 -6.68
N GLY A 434 -1.40 14.71 -6.35
CA GLY A 434 -0.23 14.15 -7.03
C GLY A 434 1.11 14.82 -6.68
N SER A 435 1.19 15.67 -5.65
CA SER A 435 2.42 16.40 -5.31
C SER A 435 3.50 15.53 -4.66
N ALA A 436 3.09 14.49 -3.93
CA ALA A 436 3.94 13.72 -3.04
C ALA A 436 3.45 12.27 -2.92
N LEU A 437 4.33 11.41 -2.38
CA LEU A 437 3.99 10.02 -2.01
C LEU A 437 4.05 9.85 -0.50
N LEU A 438 3.21 8.96 0.03
CA LEU A 438 3.30 8.39 1.36
C LEU A 438 3.77 6.94 1.24
N LEU A 439 5.03 6.67 1.61
CA LEU A 439 5.62 5.34 1.59
C LEU A 439 5.35 4.59 2.91
N ASN A 440 4.91 3.33 2.80
CA ASN A 440 4.55 2.44 3.92
C ASN A 440 3.66 3.09 5.00
N GLY A 441 2.84 4.08 4.62
CA GLY A 441 2.01 4.84 5.56
C GLY A 441 2.80 5.67 6.60
N THR A 442 4.12 5.83 6.48
CA THR A 442 4.97 6.47 7.52
C THR A 442 5.91 7.54 7.01
N THR A 443 6.25 7.59 5.71
CA THR A 443 7.25 8.54 5.20
C THR A 443 6.72 9.29 4.00
N ALA A 444 6.54 10.61 4.11
CA ALA A 444 6.10 11.44 2.99
C ALA A 444 7.30 12.02 2.24
N ILE A 445 7.30 11.88 0.91
CA ILE A 445 8.38 12.35 0.03
C ILE A 445 7.80 13.35 -0.98
N ASP A 446 8.38 14.54 -1.04
CA ASP A 446 8.10 15.50 -2.10
C ASP A 446 8.67 15.00 -3.42
N LEU A 447 7.83 14.87 -4.45
CA LEU A 447 8.27 14.30 -5.72
C LEU A 447 9.18 15.23 -6.51
N VAL A 448 9.08 16.55 -6.36
CA VAL A 448 9.91 17.49 -7.14
C VAL A 448 11.35 17.50 -6.64
N SER A 449 11.57 17.64 -5.33
CA SER A 449 12.90 17.70 -4.71
C SER A 449 13.49 16.35 -4.32
N GLY A 450 12.70 15.28 -4.30
CA GLY A 450 13.15 13.96 -3.86
C GLY A 450 13.44 13.86 -2.36
N ARG A 451 13.03 14.85 -1.57
CA ARG A 451 13.30 14.88 -0.12
C ARG A 451 12.15 14.30 0.68
N VAL A 452 12.50 13.58 1.74
CA VAL A 452 11.57 13.30 2.82
C VAL A 452 11.14 14.63 3.44
N VAL A 453 9.84 14.85 3.57
CA VAL A 453 9.27 16.07 4.18
C VAL A 453 8.62 15.80 5.52
N TRP A 454 8.25 14.56 5.80
CA TRP A 454 7.57 14.15 7.03
C TRP A 454 7.81 12.66 7.31
N THR A 455 7.97 12.29 8.58
CA THR A 455 8.23 10.91 9.01
C THR A 455 7.52 10.60 10.32
N LEU A 456 6.78 9.49 10.34
CA LEU A 456 6.16 8.92 11.53
C LEU A 456 7.07 7.86 12.16
N PHE A 457 7.52 8.12 13.38
CA PHE A 457 8.25 7.17 14.21
C PHE A 457 7.30 6.45 15.17
N THR A 458 7.33 5.11 15.14
CA THR A 458 6.70 4.24 16.15
C THR A 458 7.71 3.90 17.23
N THR A 459 7.32 3.91 18.50
CA THR A 459 8.19 3.53 19.62
C THR A 459 8.61 2.03 19.51
N PRO A 460 9.89 1.66 19.74
CA PRO A 460 10.41 0.32 19.36
C PRO A 460 9.75 -0.90 20.01
N ASP A 461 9.09 -0.72 21.16
CA ASP A 461 8.47 -1.80 21.93
C ASP A 461 6.92 -1.76 21.91
N GLU A 462 6.30 -0.75 21.29
CA GLU A 462 4.84 -0.68 21.14
C GLU A 462 4.37 -1.25 19.79
N TYR A 463 4.46 -2.58 19.66
CA TYR A 463 3.90 -3.36 18.54
C TYR A 463 2.41 -3.09 18.23
N SER A 464 1.71 -2.39 19.12
CA SER A 464 0.29 -2.05 19.04
C SER A 464 0.01 -0.59 18.67
N LEU A 465 1.00 0.19 18.22
CA LEU A 465 0.77 1.53 17.67
C LEU A 465 0.08 1.46 16.30
N ASP A 466 -1.26 1.55 16.33
CA ASP A 466 -2.12 1.93 15.21
C ASP A 466 -1.72 1.30 13.86
N ASN A 467 -1.69 -0.04 13.84
CA ASN A 467 -1.64 -0.88 12.64
C ASN A 467 -2.99 -0.83 11.90
N THR A 468 -3.33 0.36 11.44
CA THR A 468 -4.31 0.59 10.39
C THR A 468 -3.92 -0.18 9.13
N ASN A 469 -4.87 -0.85 8.48
CA ASN A 469 -4.68 -1.36 7.12
C ASN A 469 -4.49 -0.25 6.07
N ARG A 470 -4.69 1.03 6.43
CA ARG A 470 -4.38 2.21 5.60
C ARG A 470 -4.28 3.47 6.45
N ARG A 471 -3.29 4.33 6.20
CA ARG A 471 -3.36 5.76 6.58
C ARG A 471 -3.73 6.54 5.33
N LEU A 472 -4.92 7.10 5.29
CA LEU A 472 -5.53 7.65 4.08
C LEU A 472 -5.17 9.15 3.93
N PRO A 473 -4.46 9.57 2.86
CA PRO A 473 -4.17 10.98 2.62
C PRO A 473 -5.45 11.79 2.33
N VAL A 474 -5.63 12.90 3.03
CA VAL A 474 -6.77 13.83 2.90
C VAL A 474 -6.30 15.29 3.01
N PRO A 475 -7.14 16.29 2.69
CA PRO A 475 -6.79 17.69 2.96
C PRO A 475 -6.41 17.91 4.44
N GLY A 476 -5.21 18.48 4.65
CA GLY A 476 -4.67 18.82 5.97
C GLY A 476 -4.01 17.69 6.77
N GLY A 477 -3.95 16.45 6.25
CA GLY A 477 -3.31 15.35 6.99
C GLY A 477 -3.59 13.94 6.47
N PHE A 478 -3.39 12.97 7.36
CA PHE A 478 -3.70 11.56 7.12
C PHE A 478 -4.80 11.11 8.08
N LEU A 479 -5.86 10.50 7.57
CA LEU A 479 -6.82 9.81 8.43
C LEU A 479 -6.23 8.46 8.85
N MET A 480 -6.14 8.26 10.16
CA MET A 480 -5.73 7.01 10.79
C MET A 480 -6.77 6.59 11.83
N ILE A 481 -6.78 5.30 12.15
CA ILE A 481 -7.54 4.75 13.27
C ILE A 481 -6.60 4.72 14.46
N SER A 482 -7.03 5.29 15.58
CA SER A 482 -6.27 5.36 16.81
C SER A 482 -7.05 4.79 17.98
N GLY A 483 -6.37 4.07 18.88
CA GLY A 483 -6.91 3.66 20.17
C GLY A 483 -7.09 2.14 20.36
N LYS A 484 -7.69 1.78 21.50
CA LYS A 484 -7.81 0.40 21.99
C LYS A 484 -9.09 -0.27 21.43
N LEU A 485 -9.13 -1.60 21.35
CA LEU A 485 -10.28 -2.39 20.88
C LEU A 485 -11.61 -1.96 21.54
N ASN A 486 -12.69 -1.85 20.78
CA ASN A 486 -13.99 -1.26 21.19
C ASN A 486 -13.95 0.22 21.63
N LYS A 487 -12.82 0.91 21.48
CA LYS A 487 -12.62 2.35 21.77
C LYS A 487 -11.79 3.04 20.68
N ALA A 488 -11.67 2.42 19.51
CA ALA A 488 -10.92 2.96 18.40
C ALA A 488 -11.74 4.08 17.74
N LYS A 489 -11.06 5.10 17.24
CA LYS A 489 -11.66 6.30 16.63
C LYS A 489 -10.80 6.73 15.45
N PHE A 490 -11.43 7.28 14.41
CA PHE A 490 -10.66 8.01 13.39
C PHE A 490 -10.09 9.31 13.97
N THR A 491 -8.82 9.57 13.69
CA THR A 491 -8.11 10.81 13.98
C THR A 491 -7.42 11.33 12.73
N LEU A 492 -7.35 12.66 12.62
CA LEU A 492 -6.57 13.34 11.58
C LEU A 492 -5.17 13.61 12.13
N LEU A 493 -4.17 12.89 11.63
CA LEU A 493 -2.76 13.16 11.88
C LEU A 493 -2.33 14.32 10.97
N PRO A 494 -2.03 15.53 11.50
CA PRO A 494 -1.88 16.72 10.67
C PRO A 494 -0.61 16.68 9.82
N PHE A 495 -0.72 17.23 8.60
CA PHE A 495 0.39 17.46 7.68
C PHE A 495 0.34 18.91 7.19
N ASP A 496 1.37 19.71 7.47
CA ASP A 496 1.45 21.06 6.90
C ASP A 496 1.92 20.96 5.44
N ALA A 497 1.00 21.23 4.51
CA ALA A 497 1.27 21.26 3.07
C ALA A 497 2.40 22.22 2.67
N LYS A 498 2.70 23.25 3.50
CA LYS A 498 3.85 24.14 3.26
C LYS A 498 5.18 23.40 3.25
N SER A 499 5.28 22.26 3.94
CA SER A 499 6.48 21.41 3.99
C SER A 499 6.94 21.00 2.59
N LEU A 500 5.99 20.75 1.68
CA LEU A 500 6.27 20.43 0.27
C LEU A 500 6.83 21.65 -0.46
N SER A 501 6.12 22.78 -0.45
CA SER A 501 6.59 24.02 -1.10
C SER A 501 7.94 24.51 -0.55
N LEU A 502 8.23 24.25 0.72
CA LEU A 502 9.51 24.55 1.36
C LEU A 502 10.62 23.61 0.87
N ALA A 503 10.39 22.30 0.81
CA ALA A 503 11.36 21.33 0.28
C ALA A 503 11.71 21.59 -1.20
N GLN A 504 10.71 22.00 -1.99
CA GLN A 504 10.84 22.43 -3.38
C GLN A 504 11.63 23.73 -3.51
N SER A 505 11.35 24.73 -2.66
CA SER A 505 12.09 25.98 -2.63
C SER A 505 13.56 25.72 -2.29
N LEU A 506 13.83 24.92 -1.25
CA LEU A 506 15.19 24.50 -0.85
C LEU A 506 15.90 23.59 -1.88
N ALA A 507 15.28 23.27 -3.02
CA ALA A 507 15.88 22.53 -4.13
C ALA A 507 16.13 23.41 -5.37
N THR A 508 15.65 24.66 -5.37
CA THR A 508 15.67 25.57 -6.52
C THR A 508 16.15 26.98 -6.18
N ASP A 509 16.00 27.41 -4.92
CA ASP A 509 16.42 28.69 -4.39
C ASP A 509 17.13 28.53 -3.02
N ASN A 510 18.43 28.85 -3.02
CA ASN A 510 19.26 28.86 -1.81
C ASN A 510 19.23 30.20 -1.06
N SER A 511 18.42 31.19 -1.47
CA SER A 511 18.33 32.50 -0.82
C SER A 511 17.69 32.46 0.57
N LEU A 512 16.76 31.52 0.82
CA LEU A 512 16.02 31.37 2.07
C LEU A 512 16.93 31.41 3.32
N GLU A 513 16.67 32.33 4.23
CA GLU A 513 17.41 32.42 5.50
C GLU A 513 17.05 31.27 6.45
N ALA A 514 18.07 30.61 6.98
CA ALA A 514 17.94 29.46 7.87
C ALA A 514 19.18 29.35 8.76
N LEU A 515 19.05 28.68 9.90
CA LEU A 515 20.19 28.28 10.75
C LEU A 515 20.90 27.05 10.16
N ILE A 516 20.12 26.19 9.51
CA ILE A 516 20.53 24.95 8.86
C ILE A 516 19.75 24.88 7.54
N LYS A 517 20.41 24.69 6.40
CA LYS A 517 19.79 24.39 5.10
C LYS A 517 20.71 23.59 4.17
N PRO A 518 20.20 22.93 3.12
CA PRO A 518 21.01 22.31 2.08
C PRO A 518 21.94 23.34 1.40
N SER A 519 23.02 22.83 0.78
CA SER A 519 24.15 23.59 0.22
C SER A 519 24.96 24.43 1.23
N GLN A 520 24.66 24.34 2.52
CA GLN A 520 25.47 24.94 3.58
C GLN A 520 26.71 24.09 3.87
N LYS A 521 27.86 24.75 4.08
CA LYS A 521 29.06 24.11 4.63
C LYS A 521 28.89 23.89 6.13
N VAL A 522 29.20 22.69 6.61
CA VAL A 522 29.06 22.29 8.03
C VAL A 522 30.25 21.45 8.47
N SER A 523 30.61 21.49 9.75
CA SER A 523 31.61 20.58 10.32
C SER A 523 30.99 19.37 10.97
N LEU A 524 31.72 18.26 10.97
CA LEU A 524 31.36 17.01 11.63
C LEU A 524 32.35 16.74 12.76
N GLU A 525 31.86 16.74 14.00
CA GLU A 525 32.64 16.30 15.18
C GLU A 525 32.13 14.92 15.62
N VAL A 526 33.01 13.92 15.65
CA VAL A 526 32.69 12.59 16.19
C VAL A 526 33.54 12.33 17.43
N LYS A 527 32.87 11.95 18.52
CA LYS A 527 33.48 11.62 19.81
C LYS A 527 33.06 10.23 20.25
N VAL A 528 34.03 9.32 20.31
CA VAL A 528 33.85 7.97 20.85
C VAL A 528 34.38 7.94 22.28
N ASP A 529 33.49 7.70 23.24
CA ASP A 529 33.82 7.61 24.66
C ASP A 529 34.17 6.15 25.04
N LYS A 530 33.35 5.50 25.85
CA LYS A 530 33.59 4.13 26.32
C LYS A 530 33.29 3.13 25.21
N LEU A 531 34.25 2.27 24.87
CA LEU A 531 34.03 1.04 24.12
C LEU A 531 34.08 -0.18 25.05
N LEU A 532 33.52 -1.29 24.59
CA LEU A 532 33.71 -2.63 25.16
C LEU A 532 34.63 -3.48 24.27
N PHE A 533 34.62 -3.28 22.95
CA PHE A 533 35.48 -4.00 22.00
C PHE A 533 36.00 -3.10 20.87
N GLY A 534 37.12 -3.48 20.24
CA GLY A 534 37.75 -2.70 19.16
C GLY A 534 38.44 -1.42 19.64
N THR A 535 38.93 -0.59 18.70
CA THR A 535 39.61 0.68 19.03
C THR A 535 38.72 1.91 18.86
N THR A 536 39.05 2.97 19.61
CA THR A 536 38.42 4.30 19.47
C THR A 536 38.60 4.86 18.06
N GLU A 537 39.80 4.74 17.48
CA GLU A 537 40.15 5.28 16.15
C GLU A 537 39.34 4.64 15.01
N GLU A 538 39.31 3.30 14.92
CA GLU A 538 38.52 2.60 13.91
C GLU A 538 37.03 2.93 14.01
N THR A 539 36.52 3.01 15.25
CA THR A 539 35.11 3.28 15.53
C THR A 539 34.74 4.72 15.19
N GLN A 540 35.60 5.68 15.55
CA GLN A 540 35.42 7.09 15.21
C GLN A 540 35.44 7.27 13.70
N LYS A 541 36.45 6.75 13.00
CA LYS A 541 36.55 6.81 11.53
C LYS A 541 35.37 6.17 10.81
N GLY A 542 34.84 5.07 11.34
CA GLY A 542 33.63 4.42 10.82
C GLY A 542 32.38 5.30 10.96
N LEU A 543 32.22 5.96 12.10
CA LEU A 543 31.12 6.90 12.35
C LEU A 543 31.29 8.21 11.56
N GLU A 544 32.51 8.72 11.41
CA GLU A 544 32.84 9.88 10.56
C GLU A 544 32.42 9.65 9.12
N GLY A 545 32.76 8.47 8.54
CA GLY A 545 32.30 8.09 7.21
C GLY A 545 30.77 8.04 7.10
N THR A 546 30.11 7.33 8.02
CA THR A 546 28.64 7.19 8.01
C THR A 546 27.92 8.54 8.18
N TYR A 547 28.33 9.39 9.12
CA TYR A 547 27.67 10.67 9.33
C TYR A 547 28.04 11.72 8.26
N ARG A 548 29.21 11.58 7.61
CA ARG A 548 29.51 12.32 6.38
C ARG A 548 28.55 11.94 5.25
N GLU A 549 28.38 10.65 4.96
CA GLU A 549 27.44 10.17 3.93
C GLU A 549 25.99 10.61 4.22
N ILE A 550 25.56 10.57 5.48
CA ILE A 550 24.25 11.06 5.95
C ILE A 550 24.08 12.57 5.68
N LEU A 551 25.09 13.39 6.00
CA LEU A 551 25.04 14.84 5.79
C LEU A 551 25.12 15.22 4.30
N GLU A 552 25.97 14.55 3.53
CA GLU A 552 26.11 14.77 2.09
C GLU A 552 24.83 14.33 1.34
N ALA A 553 24.16 13.26 1.78
CA ALA A 553 22.85 12.85 1.27
C ALA A 553 21.69 13.79 1.68
N ALA A 554 21.81 14.47 2.82
CA ALA A 554 20.92 15.58 3.19
C ALA A 554 21.21 16.88 2.40
N GLY A 555 22.30 16.91 1.63
CA GLY A 555 22.70 18.01 0.76
C GLY A 555 23.64 19.04 1.39
N PHE A 556 24.32 18.70 2.48
CA PHE A 556 25.36 19.55 3.09
C PHE A 556 26.74 19.30 2.46
N GLU A 557 27.63 20.28 2.59
CA GLU A 557 29.07 20.10 2.30
C GLU A 557 29.84 19.97 3.62
N VAL A 558 30.46 18.81 3.88
CA VAL A 558 31.11 18.54 5.17
C VAL A 558 32.59 18.92 5.13
N ALA A 559 32.91 20.05 5.78
CA ALA A 559 34.22 20.71 5.80
C ALA A 559 34.61 21.18 7.22
N ASP A 560 35.91 21.38 7.46
CA ASP A 560 36.43 21.71 8.80
C ASP A 560 36.18 23.18 9.19
N ALA A 561 36.16 23.46 10.50
CA ALA A 561 36.08 24.80 11.10
C ALA A 561 34.92 25.71 10.59
N GLN A 562 33.73 25.13 10.37
CA GLN A 562 32.52 25.87 9.96
C GLN A 562 31.71 26.36 11.17
N SER A 563 30.94 27.43 11.00
CA SER A 563 30.14 28.05 12.07
C SER A 563 28.93 27.23 12.54
N VAL A 564 28.55 26.19 11.79
CA VAL A 564 27.53 25.21 12.17
C VAL A 564 28.14 23.82 12.15
N VAL A 565 27.93 23.09 13.24
CA VAL A 565 28.60 21.83 13.55
C VAL A 565 27.55 20.77 13.87
N PHE A 566 27.65 19.62 13.21
CA PHE A 566 26.97 18.40 13.59
C PHE A 566 27.89 17.56 14.49
N LYS A 567 27.39 17.18 15.67
CA LYS A 567 28.15 16.48 16.71
C LYS A 567 27.55 15.11 16.95
N VAL A 568 28.42 14.10 17.02
CA VAL A 568 28.06 12.69 17.26
C VAL A 568 28.84 12.20 18.48
N GLU A 569 28.14 11.89 19.57
CA GLU A 569 28.73 11.16 20.71
C GLU A 569 28.32 9.68 20.64
N TYR A 570 29.29 8.77 20.80
CA TYR A 570 29.07 7.32 20.82
C TYR A 570 29.70 6.64 22.04
N ALA A 571 28.98 5.69 22.64
CA ALA A 571 29.49 4.79 23.66
C ALA A 571 28.86 3.38 23.54
N GLU A 572 29.55 2.37 24.06
CA GLU A 572 29.07 0.99 24.16
C GLU A 572 28.70 0.61 25.61
N ALA A 573 27.48 0.10 25.76
CA ALA A 573 27.00 -0.57 26.97
C ALA A 573 26.90 -2.09 26.74
N ALA A 574 26.79 -2.87 27.82
CA ALA A 574 26.70 -4.32 27.72
C ALA A 574 25.39 -4.75 27.04
N GLY A 575 25.48 -5.58 26.00
CA GLY A 575 24.35 -6.00 25.19
C GLY A 575 23.79 -7.37 25.54
N GLY A 576 22.89 -7.86 24.68
CA GLY A 576 22.35 -9.21 24.78
C GLY A 576 23.39 -10.28 24.46
N LYS A 577 23.07 -11.54 24.81
CA LYS A 577 23.79 -12.70 24.28
C LYS A 577 23.24 -13.05 22.90
N PHE A 578 24.13 -13.37 21.97
CA PHE A 578 23.77 -13.98 20.70
C PHE A 578 24.25 -15.42 20.68
N GLU A 579 23.40 -16.32 20.20
CA GLU A 579 23.68 -17.75 20.09
C GLU A 579 23.70 -18.17 18.62
N GLN A 580 24.64 -19.04 18.27
CA GLN A 580 24.79 -19.52 16.90
C GLN A 580 23.68 -20.53 16.54
N PHE A 581 22.64 -20.09 15.84
CA PHE A 581 21.60 -20.97 15.28
C PHE A 581 22.17 -21.87 14.16
N GLY A 582 22.63 -23.06 14.53
CA GLY A 582 23.18 -24.03 13.60
C GLY A 582 22.15 -24.61 12.64
N ARG A 583 22.39 -24.47 11.33
CA ARG A 583 21.73 -25.28 10.29
C ARG A 583 22.27 -26.72 10.30
N SER A 584 21.88 -27.52 11.30
CA SER A 584 22.02 -28.98 11.24
C SER A 584 20.65 -29.62 11.03
N PRO A 585 20.45 -30.49 10.02
CA PRO A 585 19.25 -31.31 9.90
C PRO A 585 19.14 -32.40 10.98
N ILE A 586 20.21 -32.65 11.75
CA ILE A 586 20.29 -33.72 12.77
C ILE A 586 20.99 -33.18 14.01
N GLY A 587 20.27 -33.13 15.14
CA GLY A 587 20.83 -32.84 16.46
C GLY A 587 21.15 -31.36 16.73
N GLY A 588 20.59 -30.82 17.81
CA GLY A 588 20.99 -29.51 18.34
C GLY A 588 22.27 -29.64 19.16
N GLY A 589 23.40 -29.20 18.62
CA GLY A 589 24.59 -28.89 19.40
C GLY A 589 24.43 -27.50 20.06
N ALA A 590 25.02 -27.31 21.25
CA ALA A 590 25.09 -25.98 21.86
C ALA A 590 25.97 -25.07 20.99
N GLY A 591 25.35 -24.10 20.33
CA GLY A 591 26.05 -23.13 19.49
C GLY A 591 26.98 -22.23 20.32
N GLN A 592 28.04 -21.70 19.69
CA GLN A 592 28.86 -20.68 20.33
C GLN A 592 27.98 -19.49 20.75
N SER A 593 28.27 -18.95 21.93
CA SER A 593 27.52 -17.85 22.55
C SER A 593 28.44 -16.66 22.77
N VAL A 594 28.06 -15.48 22.26
CA VAL A 594 28.85 -14.24 22.40
C VAL A 594 28.04 -13.17 23.09
N VAL A 595 28.67 -12.40 23.98
CA VAL A 595 28.05 -11.22 24.59
C VAL A 595 28.26 -10.03 23.64
N GLY A 596 27.17 -9.41 23.21
CA GLY A 596 27.20 -8.26 22.34
C GLY A 596 27.27 -6.92 23.08
N THR A 597 27.06 -5.83 22.34
CA THR A 597 27.02 -4.46 22.84
C THR A 597 25.66 -3.82 22.56
N LYS A 598 25.40 -2.73 23.26
CA LYS A 598 24.38 -1.73 22.93
C LYS A 598 25.12 -0.46 22.51
N GLY A 599 24.86 0.03 21.31
CA GLY A 599 25.40 1.31 20.87
C GLY A 599 24.53 2.45 21.39
N GLN A 600 25.08 3.37 22.17
CA GLN A 600 24.39 4.57 22.64
C GLN A 600 24.92 5.77 21.86
N VAL A 601 24.03 6.46 21.14
CA VAL A 601 24.37 7.58 20.26
C VAL A 601 23.61 8.83 20.71
N LYS A 602 24.30 9.97 20.70
CA LYS A 602 23.69 11.30 20.79
C LYS A 602 24.08 12.11 19.56
N LEU A 603 23.13 12.86 19.02
CA LEU A 603 23.29 13.75 17.87
C LEU A 603 22.93 15.17 18.29
N GLU A 604 23.75 16.14 17.92
CA GLU A 604 23.48 17.56 18.16
C GLU A 604 23.86 18.40 16.94
N TRP A 605 22.94 19.23 16.47
CA TRP A 605 23.29 20.41 15.68
C TRP A 605 23.57 21.57 16.63
N ALA A 606 24.74 22.20 16.51
CA ALA A 606 25.13 23.37 17.31
C ALA A 606 25.87 24.41 16.44
N THR A 607 26.01 25.63 16.95
CA THR A 607 26.99 26.58 16.41
C THR A 607 28.40 26.30 16.94
N ASP A 608 29.40 26.88 16.28
CA ASP A 608 30.77 27.05 16.79
C ASP A 608 30.82 27.65 18.21
N GLN A 609 29.96 28.64 18.49
CA GLN A 609 29.74 29.25 19.80
C GLN A 609 29.00 28.34 20.81
N LYS A 610 28.83 27.05 20.49
CA LYS A 610 28.19 26.00 21.31
C LYS A 610 26.72 26.27 21.62
N VAL A 611 26.03 27.07 20.80
CA VAL A 611 24.58 27.27 20.92
C VAL A 611 23.87 26.10 20.27
N SER A 612 23.14 25.33 21.08
CA SER A 612 22.36 24.20 20.60
C SER A 612 21.23 24.63 19.65
N LEU A 613 21.13 23.94 18.51
CA LEU A 613 20.11 24.15 17.48
C LEU A 613 19.06 23.03 17.50
N TRP A 614 19.50 21.78 17.64
CA TRP A 614 18.65 20.58 17.73
C TRP A 614 19.40 19.41 18.38
N LYS A 615 18.68 18.47 19.01
CA LYS A 615 19.22 17.24 19.62
C LYS A 615 18.36 16.01 19.35
N HIS A 616 19.02 14.86 19.23
CA HIS A 616 18.43 13.52 19.28
C HIS A 616 19.34 12.56 20.05
N ALA A 617 18.79 11.46 20.57
CA ALA A 617 19.56 10.38 21.17
C ALA A 617 18.82 9.05 21.03
N PHE A 618 19.56 7.97 20.81
CA PHE A 618 19.01 6.63 20.66
C PHE A 618 19.95 5.55 21.19
N GLU A 619 19.37 4.41 21.57
CA GLU A 619 20.11 3.18 21.82
C GLU A 619 19.83 2.19 20.69
N PHE A 620 20.89 1.63 20.11
CA PHE A 620 20.85 0.56 19.15
C PHE A 620 21.19 -0.77 19.83
N ALA A 621 20.19 -1.65 19.92
CA ALA A 621 20.28 -2.98 20.51
C ALA A 621 19.78 -4.02 19.48
N PRO A 622 20.64 -4.55 18.61
CA PRO A 622 20.22 -5.50 17.58
C PRO A 622 19.73 -6.80 18.23
N ARG A 623 18.60 -7.34 17.74
CA ARG A 623 18.03 -8.62 18.22
C ARG A 623 18.63 -9.84 17.54
N THR A 624 19.29 -9.64 16.40
CA THR A 624 19.98 -10.67 15.61
C THR A 624 21.22 -10.05 14.96
N ILE A 625 22.24 -10.87 14.72
CA ILE A 625 23.47 -10.47 14.01
C ILE A 625 23.75 -11.43 12.85
N SER A 626 24.41 -10.94 11.80
CA SER A 626 24.82 -11.74 10.65
C SER A 626 26.34 -11.75 10.57
N VAL A 627 26.95 -12.83 11.05
CA VAL A 627 28.40 -13.03 11.07
C VAL A 627 28.81 -13.91 9.90
N LYS A 628 29.88 -13.52 9.19
CA LYS A 628 30.52 -14.31 8.12
C LYS A 628 31.82 -14.89 8.66
N GLY A 629 31.95 -16.21 8.64
CA GLY A 629 33.10 -16.91 9.23
C GLY A 629 32.84 -17.36 10.67
N GLU A 630 33.86 -17.30 11.52
CA GLU A 630 33.80 -17.75 12.92
C GLU A 630 32.93 -16.82 13.79
N PHE A 631 32.25 -17.40 14.78
CA PHE A 631 31.32 -16.67 15.64
C PHE A 631 32.01 -16.08 16.88
N THR A 632 32.99 -15.21 16.63
CA THR A 632 33.77 -14.53 17.68
C THR A 632 33.08 -13.25 18.18
N VAL A 633 33.54 -12.71 19.31
CA VAL A 633 33.03 -11.46 19.89
C VAL A 633 33.35 -10.26 18.99
N GLU A 634 34.51 -10.26 18.35
CA GLU A 634 34.96 -9.23 17.42
C GLU A 634 34.14 -9.26 16.12
N ALA A 635 33.89 -10.47 15.59
CA ALA A 635 33.07 -10.67 14.40
C ALA A 635 31.59 -10.28 14.67
N ALA A 636 31.08 -10.58 15.86
CA ALA A 636 29.79 -10.09 16.33
C ALA A 636 29.77 -8.57 16.48
N ARG A 637 30.80 -7.95 17.09
CA ARG A 637 30.91 -6.49 17.25
C ARG A 637 30.94 -5.78 15.91
N LYS A 638 31.69 -6.30 14.94
CA LYS A 638 31.66 -5.81 13.56
C LYS A 638 30.26 -5.88 12.94
N SER A 639 29.57 -7.02 13.06
CA SER A 639 28.19 -7.18 12.57
C SER A 639 27.18 -6.25 13.25
N MET A 640 27.36 -5.93 14.53
CA MET A 640 26.53 -4.94 15.23
C MET A 640 26.85 -3.51 14.78
N PHE A 641 28.12 -3.18 14.54
CA PHE A 641 28.54 -1.85 14.10
C PHE A 641 28.11 -1.57 12.65
N GLU A 642 28.26 -2.52 11.73
CA GLU A 642 27.75 -2.42 10.34
C GLU A 642 26.21 -2.20 10.32
N GLN A 643 25.48 -2.84 11.23
CA GLN A 643 24.03 -2.61 11.39
C GLN A 643 23.72 -1.26 12.09
N LEU A 644 24.53 -0.80 13.04
CA LEU A 644 24.40 0.53 13.65
C LEU A 644 24.56 1.62 12.59
N GLN A 645 25.57 1.51 11.73
CA GLN A 645 25.77 2.43 10.61
C GLN A 645 24.55 2.44 9.68
N SER A 646 24.02 1.25 9.34
CA SER A 646 22.79 1.09 8.55
C SER A 646 21.52 1.64 9.23
N PHE A 647 21.50 1.73 10.56
CA PHE A 647 20.40 2.25 11.39
C PHE A 647 20.54 3.76 11.69
N ALA A 648 21.75 4.32 11.63
CA ALA A 648 21.99 5.76 11.73
C ALA A 648 21.26 6.52 10.61
N PHE A 649 21.24 5.96 9.40
CA PHE A 649 20.49 6.48 8.25
C PHE A 649 18.96 6.50 8.43
N SER A 650 18.38 5.72 9.35
CA SER A 650 16.94 5.76 9.66
C SER A 650 16.61 6.62 10.88
N GLN A 651 17.54 7.46 11.35
CA GLN A 651 17.30 8.41 12.43
C GLN A 651 16.80 9.75 11.88
N PRO A 652 16.02 10.51 12.65
CA PRO A 652 15.67 11.87 12.28
C PRO A 652 16.93 12.74 12.18
N LEU A 653 17.15 13.36 11.02
CA LEU A 653 18.12 14.43 10.81
C LEU A 653 17.41 15.63 10.18
N PRO A 654 17.31 16.78 10.87
CA PRO A 654 16.87 18.01 10.23
C PRO A 654 17.90 18.46 9.18
N TYR A 655 17.49 18.53 7.91
CA TYR A 655 18.25 19.17 6.83
C TYR A 655 17.90 20.66 6.67
N TYR A 656 16.80 21.10 7.30
CA TYR A 656 16.41 22.50 7.36
C TYR A 656 15.99 22.89 8.78
N LEU A 657 16.39 24.08 9.24
CA LEU A 657 15.90 24.73 10.45
C LEU A 657 15.82 26.26 10.24
N SER A 658 14.60 26.78 10.29
CA SER A 658 14.27 28.21 10.23
C SER A 658 14.98 29.06 11.31
N THR A 659 15.17 30.36 11.02
CA THR A 659 15.80 31.34 11.92
C THR A 659 15.05 31.54 13.25
N ASP A 660 13.73 31.34 13.27
CA ASP A 660 12.91 31.42 14.48
C ASP A 660 12.78 30.08 15.25
N LYS A 661 13.45 29.03 14.75
CA LYS A 661 13.44 27.64 15.25
C LYS A 661 12.06 26.97 15.30
N LYS A 662 11.00 27.49 14.65
CA LYS A 662 9.64 26.89 14.67
C LYS A 662 9.36 25.92 13.54
N THR A 663 10.11 25.98 12.45
CA THR A 663 9.97 25.09 11.29
C THR A 663 11.28 24.38 10.98
N TRP A 664 11.22 23.06 10.88
CA TRP A 664 12.31 22.19 10.41
C TRP A 664 11.79 21.17 9.40
N LEU A 665 12.68 20.62 8.57
CA LEU A 665 12.38 19.47 7.70
C LEU A 665 13.44 18.37 7.86
N PRO A 666 13.07 17.08 7.87
CA PRO A 666 11.70 16.56 7.75
C PRO A 666 10.90 16.76 9.05
N VAL A 667 9.58 16.93 8.94
CA VAL A 667 8.68 16.99 10.09
C VAL A 667 8.54 15.60 10.71
N SER A 668 9.35 15.35 11.73
CA SER A 668 9.31 14.11 12.52
C SER A 668 8.15 14.14 13.51
N VAL A 669 7.29 13.11 13.49
CA VAL A 669 6.19 12.92 14.45
C VAL A 669 6.36 11.57 15.13
N THR A 670 6.19 11.53 16.46
CA THR A 670 6.09 10.28 17.23
C THR A 670 4.68 10.17 17.77
N VAL A 671 3.95 9.11 17.42
CA VAL A 671 2.68 8.79 18.07
C VAL A 671 3.00 7.95 19.31
N VAL A 672 2.55 8.43 20.47
CA VAL A 672 2.64 7.74 21.77
C VAL A 672 1.23 7.31 22.16
N ARG A 673 1.12 6.15 22.80
CA ARG A 673 -0.17 5.51 23.09
C ARG A 673 -0.95 6.19 24.25
N GLU A 674 -2.20 6.56 23.97
CA GLU A 674 -3.26 6.83 24.99
C GLU A 674 -3.74 5.54 25.66
#